data_AF-Q8PSY5-F1
#
_entry.id   AF-Q8PSY5-F1
#
_cell.length_a   1.000
_cell.length_b   1.000
_cell.length_c   1.000
_cell.angle_alpha   90.00
_cell.angle_beta   90.00
_cell.angle_gamma   90.00
#
_symmetry.space_group_name_H-M   'P 1'
#
loop_
_entity.id
_entity.type
_entity.pdbx_description
1 polymer ?
#
loop_
_entity_poly.entity_id
_entity_poly.type
_entity_poly.pdbx_seq_one_letter_code
_entity_poly.pdbx_strand_id
1 'polypeptide(L)'
;MLIIFLLTVFLVLIHVPVALCMAAPVVYVDGNESGDFNCDGIDDHVQINQALKFVAENPEYTTVYLKGPFTYVVDSALLIDSNTILEGDSNATIKLTSSANWARSQPMIKENKSGSHDITIRGFTLDGNREGNRNVVSGDGYYNFIHLSDCQNISVCDMYLTNNHGDGLKADRCSNVKFCNNNAYMLGHDVLYAILCSGVEAYDNIIICRTNSGLRLYNTNHARFYNNTITSESSGGAGIEIQKDGSDFAMDNIEIYANTIYNTALPGILVFGSGSYSNSSAYVHIHHNQIYDTGTDSNNKLIGGIVSEGFNGLIENNVIDGAYGNGIAQDKTYYHSPDGSGYVLTVRNNIISNIRSSASGIAGYGIRNQLPETHFFVLQNNSLYNNLGGDYAGVEASPWDIVADPQYADRDKHDYHLKSKAGRWNGSSWVIDNISSPCIDAGYSLSDYSNEPEPNGDRINIGPYGNTRYASKSEIDMSNNSSDDDNGNNGDEGDDEKNDKDNSGKSSGGGGGTGGSPETPRNIEVKELSQVFITNGKGVKFDFSKNATCVLYIGFDSKKTTGKTTATVEMLKNKSVLVSSPPPENVYKYFNLWVGNSGYGTSDSIENPVICFRVNKTWIREEKIEQSSITLNRYNDEKWNPLLTSLSGEDGTYLYFTAETPGFSPFAITGRAAAKENVIDIMPEPDIEIPEQNNESKGPGIEVKPEQTENKVTPEKEKISMPGFELIYCIIGLLGVLCRRR
;
A
#
# COMPACT_ATOMS: atom_id res chain seq x y z
N MET A 1 61.07 -39.15 17.33
CA MET A 1 60.25 -37.96 17.64
C MET A 1 59.28 -37.70 16.49
N LEU A 2 58.27 -38.58 16.30
CA LEU A 2 57.10 -38.36 15.43
C LEU A 2 56.09 -39.54 15.54
N ILE A 3 55.88 -40.16 16.71
CA ILE A 3 54.86 -41.24 16.89
C ILE A 3 54.18 -41.13 18.28
N ILE A 4 54.10 -39.93 18.88
CA ILE A 4 53.36 -39.71 20.16
C ILE A 4 52.55 -38.40 20.07
N PHE A 5 51.85 -38.20 18.94
CA PHE A 5 50.93 -37.06 18.79
C PHE A 5 49.59 -37.44 18.14
N LEU A 6 49.32 -38.74 18.00
CA LEU A 6 48.15 -39.27 17.30
C LEU A 6 47.26 -40.16 18.19
N LEU A 7 47.43 -40.08 19.52
CA LEU A 7 46.68 -40.92 20.48
C LEU A 7 46.08 -40.14 21.67
N THR A 8 46.06 -38.81 21.62
CA THR A 8 45.48 -37.94 22.66
C THR A 8 44.43 -36.94 22.13
N VAL A 9 43.91 -37.15 20.92
CA VAL A 9 42.81 -36.34 20.35
C VAL A 9 41.48 -37.12 20.30
N PHE A 10 41.45 -38.37 20.79
CA PHE A 10 40.25 -39.23 20.69
C PHE A 10 39.51 -39.47 22.02
N LEU A 11 39.66 -38.62 23.05
CA LEU A 11 39.09 -38.90 24.37
C LEU A 11 38.52 -37.72 25.17
N VAL A 12 38.14 -36.61 24.51
CA VAL A 12 37.30 -35.58 25.15
C VAL A 12 36.36 -34.98 24.11
N LEU A 13 35.15 -35.56 23.97
CA LEU A 13 33.92 -34.93 23.49
C LEU A 13 32.77 -35.97 23.57
N ILE A 14 32.47 -36.42 24.78
CA ILE A 14 31.19 -37.05 25.11
C ILE A 14 30.57 -36.14 26.17
N HIS A 15 29.30 -35.77 25.98
CA HIS A 15 28.50 -34.74 26.67
C HIS A 15 28.53 -33.35 26.02
N VAL A 16 28.01 -33.27 24.79
CA VAL A 16 27.07 -32.18 24.52
C VAL A 16 25.78 -32.59 25.25
N PRO A 17 25.30 -31.85 26.25
CA PRO A 17 23.95 -32.09 26.74
C PRO A 17 23.03 -31.80 25.57
N VAL A 18 22.45 -32.84 24.99
CA VAL A 18 21.20 -32.70 24.24
C VAL A 18 20.23 -32.17 25.29
N ALA A 19 20.06 -30.85 25.34
CA ALA A 19 18.92 -30.25 26.00
C ALA A 19 17.72 -30.76 25.23
N LEU A 20 17.17 -31.92 25.65
CA LEU A 20 15.80 -32.24 25.35
C LEU A 20 15.02 -31.04 25.85
N CYS A 21 14.52 -30.22 24.93
CA CYS A 21 13.57 -29.18 25.21
C CYS A 21 12.30 -29.91 25.67
N MET A 22 12.26 -30.30 26.95
CA MET A 22 11.04 -30.82 27.54
C MET A 22 10.04 -29.67 27.48
N ALA A 23 8.88 -29.92 26.85
CA ALA A 23 7.79 -28.95 26.87
C ALA A 23 7.49 -28.57 28.32
N ALA A 24 7.23 -27.28 28.56
CA ALA A 24 6.86 -26.81 29.89
C ALA A 24 5.64 -27.61 30.37
N PRO A 25 5.62 -28.10 31.63
CA PRO A 25 4.47 -28.77 32.19
C PRO A 25 3.21 -27.87 32.14
N VAL A 26 2.06 -28.53 31.97
CA VAL A 26 0.75 -27.92 31.79
C VAL A 26 -0.05 -28.06 33.08
N VAL A 27 -0.76 -26.99 33.48
CA VAL A 27 -1.74 -27.01 34.57
C VAL A 27 -3.13 -27.24 33.98
N TYR A 28 -3.81 -28.29 34.39
CA TYR A 28 -5.14 -28.64 33.88
C TYR A 28 -6.26 -28.13 34.78
N VAL A 29 -7.22 -27.44 34.19
CA VAL A 29 -8.50 -27.07 34.81
C VAL A 29 -9.60 -27.92 34.19
N ASP A 30 -10.39 -28.61 35.02
CA ASP A 30 -11.38 -29.59 34.56
C ASP A 30 -12.69 -29.49 35.35
N GLY A 31 -13.82 -29.77 34.71
CA GLY A 31 -15.12 -29.91 35.34
C GLY A 31 -15.45 -31.32 35.85
N ASN A 32 -14.62 -32.32 35.52
CA ASN A 32 -14.87 -33.74 35.83
C ASN A 32 -13.97 -34.32 36.95
N GLU A 33 -13.48 -33.46 37.84
CA GLU A 33 -12.61 -33.85 38.99
C GLU A 33 -11.25 -34.49 38.62
N SER A 34 -10.82 -34.42 37.34
CA SER A 34 -9.54 -35.00 36.87
C SER A 34 -8.44 -33.96 36.59
N GLY A 35 -8.69 -32.70 36.92
CA GLY A 35 -7.75 -31.60 36.76
C GLY A 35 -6.92 -31.33 38.02
N ASP A 36 -5.86 -30.54 37.85
CA ASP A 36 -5.10 -29.98 38.98
C ASP A 36 -5.97 -28.99 39.76
N PHE A 37 -6.84 -28.27 39.05
CA PHE A 37 -7.88 -27.41 39.60
C PHE A 37 -9.25 -27.84 39.06
N ASN A 38 -10.21 -28.07 39.95
CA ASN A 38 -11.50 -28.68 39.59
C ASN A 38 -12.66 -27.70 39.75
N CYS A 39 -13.37 -27.49 38.66
CA CYS A 39 -14.51 -26.60 38.48
C CYS A 39 -15.81 -27.40 38.58
N ASP A 40 -16.92 -26.73 38.92
CA ASP A 40 -18.24 -27.37 39.05
C ASP A 40 -19.34 -26.67 38.24
N GLY A 41 -18.98 -25.63 37.47
CA GLY A 41 -19.92 -24.86 36.66
C GLY A 41 -20.51 -23.68 37.42
N ILE A 42 -20.00 -23.38 38.62
CA ILE A 42 -20.45 -22.30 39.49
C ILE A 42 -19.22 -21.54 39.99
N ASP A 43 -19.17 -20.23 39.73
CA ASP A 43 -18.08 -19.37 40.20
C ASP A 43 -16.67 -19.86 39.82
N ASP A 44 -16.52 -20.53 38.66
CA ASP A 44 -15.29 -21.20 38.22
C ASP A 44 -14.11 -20.25 38.01
N HIS A 45 -14.38 -18.94 37.98
CA HIS A 45 -13.35 -17.91 38.02
C HIS A 45 -12.41 -18.04 39.22
N VAL A 46 -12.86 -18.64 40.33
CA VAL A 46 -12.02 -18.89 41.52
C VAL A 46 -10.91 -19.89 41.18
N GLN A 47 -11.25 -21.05 40.64
CA GLN A 47 -10.29 -22.12 40.34
C GLN A 47 -9.42 -21.78 39.13
N ILE A 48 -9.98 -21.13 38.11
CA ILE A 48 -9.20 -20.68 36.96
C ILE A 48 -8.16 -19.63 37.40
N ASN A 49 -8.52 -18.67 38.26
CA ASN A 49 -7.56 -17.71 38.79
C ASN A 49 -6.51 -18.35 39.70
N GLN A 50 -6.85 -19.41 40.43
CA GLN A 50 -5.85 -20.18 41.20
C GLN A 50 -4.84 -20.86 40.27
N ALA A 51 -5.29 -21.43 39.14
CA ALA A 51 -4.42 -22.02 38.13
C ALA A 51 -3.51 -20.97 37.46
N LEU A 52 -4.07 -19.83 37.04
CA LEU A 52 -3.32 -18.72 36.45
C LEU A 52 -2.27 -18.18 37.42
N LYS A 53 -2.64 -17.99 38.69
CA LYS A 53 -1.71 -17.57 39.74
C LYS A 53 -0.61 -18.61 39.96
N PHE A 54 -0.94 -19.89 39.96
CA PHE A 54 0.06 -20.96 40.10
C PHE A 54 1.09 -20.90 38.97
N VAL A 55 0.65 -20.76 37.71
CA VAL A 55 1.57 -20.60 36.57
C VAL A 55 2.44 -19.34 36.74
N ALA A 56 1.86 -18.23 37.17
CA ALA A 56 2.61 -16.99 37.40
C ALA A 56 3.66 -17.08 38.52
N GLU A 57 3.44 -17.91 39.55
CA GLU A 57 4.35 -18.09 40.68
C GLU A 57 5.39 -19.21 40.46
N ASN A 58 5.22 -20.04 39.43
CA ASN A 58 6.08 -21.20 39.13
C ASN A 58 6.60 -21.14 37.68
N PRO A 59 7.76 -20.50 37.43
CA PRO A 59 8.26 -20.20 36.07
C PRO A 59 8.54 -21.40 35.16
N GLU A 60 8.57 -22.62 35.70
CA GLU A 60 8.66 -23.85 34.92
C GLU A 60 7.35 -24.20 34.21
N TYR A 61 6.21 -23.66 34.68
CA TYR A 61 4.93 -23.77 34.02
C TYR A 61 4.67 -22.51 33.18
N THR A 62 4.02 -22.71 32.03
CA THR A 62 3.61 -21.58 31.17
C THR A 62 2.16 -21.68 30.75
N THR A 63 1.50 -22.82 30.95
CA THR A 63 0.19 -23.11 30.34
C THR A 63 -0.85 -23.49 31.38
N VAL A 64 -1.99 -22.81 31.34
CA VAL A 64 -3.26 -23.24 31.94
C VAL A 64 -4.13 -23.80 30.81
N TYR A 65 -4.56 -25.05 30.95
CA TYR A 65 -5.34 -25.77 29.95
C TYR A 65 -6.76 -26.09 30.44
N LEU A 66 -7.77 -25.61 29.72
CA LEU A 66 -9.19 -25.83 30.01
C LEU A 66 -9.69 -27.08 29.28
N LYS A 67 -10.04 -28.13 30.03
CA LYS A 67 -10.57 -29.37 29.45
C LYS A 67 -12.04 -29.26 29.08
N GLY A 68 -12.37 -29.64 27.86
CA GLY A 68 -13.74 -29.77 27.39
C GLY A 68 -14.19 -31.23 27.25
N PRO A 69 -15.49 -31.48 26.97
CA PRO A 69 -16.56 -30.49 26.88
C PRO A 69 -17.01 -30.03 28.27
N PHE A 70 -16.85 -28.75 28.59
CA PHE A 70 -17.31 -28.18 29.85
C PHE A 70 -17.60 -26.69 29.70
N THR A 71 -18.55 -26.18 30.49
CA THR A 71 -18.88 -24.75 30.56
C THR A 71 -18.46 -24.21 31.92
N TYR A 72 -17.42 -23.38 31.92
CA TYR A 72 -16.91 -22.66 33.08
C TYR A 72 -17.69 -21.35 33.26
N VAL A 73 -18.48 -21.24 34.33
CA VAL A 73 -19.30 -20.04 34.58
C VAL A 73 -18.53 -19.06 35.45
N VAL A 74 -18.36 -17.83 34.95
CA VAL A 74 -17.59 -16.79 35.64
C VAL A 74 -18.46 -15.60 36.05
N ASP A 75 -18.21 -15.07 37.25
CA ASP A 75 -18.80 -13.83 37.79
C ASP A 75 -17.72 -12.85 38.30
N SER A 76 -16.45 -13.10 37.93
CA SER A 76 -15.37 -12.13 38.07
C SER A 76 -14.36 -12.29 36.93
N ALA A 77 -13.51 -11.27 36.76
CA ALA A 77 -12.47 -11.29 35.74
C ALA A 77 -11.41 -12.38 36.03
N LEU A 78 -10.91 -12.98 34.95
CA LEU A 78 -9.73 -13.83 34.95
C LEU A 78 -8.48 -12.95 34.80
N LEU A 79 -7.52 -13.12 35.69
CA LEU A 79 -6.31 -12.29 35.78
C LEU A 79 -5.12 -13.04 35.19
N ILE A 80 -4.65 -12.59 34.03
CA ILE A 80 -3.53 -13.22 33.31
C ILE A 80 -2.22 -12.45 33.56
N ASP A 81 -1.15 -13.15 33.96
CA ASP A 81 0.21 -12.58 34.14
C ASP A 81 1.06 -12.77 32.86
N SER A 82 2.28 -12.22 32.88
CA SER A 82 3.26 -12.45 31.81
C SER A 82 3.59 -13.94 31.60
N ASN A 83 4.13 -14.27 30.44
CA ASN A 83 4.61 -15.61 30.06
C ASN A 83 3.55 -16.72 30.23
N THR A 84 2.28 -16.36 30.03
CA THR A 84 1.15 -17.24 30.28
C THR A 84 0.41 -17.58 28.99
N ILE A 85 0.16 -18.87 28.80
CA ILE A 85 -0.71 -19.44 27.78
C ILE A 85 -1.99 -19.91 28.47
N LEU A 86 -3.12 -19.30 28.14
CA LEU A 86 -4.45 -19.81 28.47
C LEU A 86 -5.00 -20.53 27.23
N GLU A 87 -5.03 -21.86 27.30
CA GLU A 87 -5.42 -22.74 26.21
C GLU A 87 -6.58 -23.64 26.64
N GLY A 88 -7.34 -24.19 25.70
CA GLY A 88 -8.34 -25.21 26.01
C GLY A 88 -8.76 -26.03 24.81
N ASP A 89 -9.58 -27.04 25.07
CA ASP A 89 -10.27 -27.78 24.02
C ASP A 89 -11.28 -26.88 23.30
N SER A 90 -11.52 -27.14 22.00
CA SER A 90 -12.46 -26.36 21.18
C SER A 90 -13.91 -26.42 21.65
N ASN A 91 -14.24 -27.40 22.50
CA ASN A 91 -15.56 -27.55 23.14
C ASN A 91 -15.57 -27.13 24.62
N ALA A 92 -14.48 -26.56 25.14
CA ALA A 92 -14.48 -25.81 26.40
C ALA A 92 -15.10 -24.42 26.16
N THR A 93 -15.93 -23.96 27.10
CA THR A 93 -16.58 -22.65 27.04
C THR A 93 -16.41 -21.92 28.35
N ILE A 94 -15.88 -20.70 28.34
CA ILE A 94 -16.00 -19.77 29.47
C ILE A 94 -17.22 -18.89 29.23
N LYS A 95 -18.16 -18.89 30.16
CA LYS A 95 -19.44 -18.21 30.04
C LYS A 95 -19.65 -17.19 31.16
N LEU A 96 -20.02 -15.96 30.81
CA LEU A 96 -20.43 -14.96 31.79
C LEU A 96 -21.74 -15.37 32.48
N THR A 97 -21.83 -15.20 33.80
CA THR A 97 -23.06 -15.44 34.55
C THR A 97 -24.22 -14.55 34.08
N SER A 98 -25.45 -14.90 34.45
CA SER A 98 -26.62 -14.04 34.17
C SER A 98 -26.76 -12.97 35.23
N SER A 99 -27.24 -11.77 34.86
CA SER A 99 -27.34 -10.64 35.77
C SER A 99 -26.01 -10.31 36.47
N ALA A 100 -24.90 -10.36 35.72
CA ALA A 100 -23.54 -10.16 36.24
C ALA A 100 -23.40 -8.81 36.96
N ASN A 101 -24.10 -7.76 36.51
CA ASN A 101 -24.09 -6.43 37.12
C ASN A 101 -22.67 -5.84 37.29
N TRP A 102 -21.67 -6.29 36.51
CA TRP A 102 -20.33 -5.72 36.60
C TRP A 102 -20.33 -4.26 36.17
N ALA A 103 -19.38 -3.52 36.74
CA ALA A 103 -19.13 -2.15 36.35
C ALA A 103 -18.73 -2.07 34.87
N ARG A 104 -19.01 -0.90 34.29
CA ARG A 104 -18.50 -0.52 32.98
C ARG A 104 -16.98 -0.71 32.92
N SER A 105 -16.46 -1.18 31.79
CA SER A 105 -15.04 -1.49 31.56
C SER A 105 -14.49 -2.71 32.30
N GLN A 106 -15.30 -3.50 33.02
CA GLN A 106 -14.84 -4.78 33.56
C GLN A 106 -14.94 -5.87 32.48
N PRO A 107 -13.81 -6.49 32.06
CA PRO A 107 -13.79 -7.55 31.07
C PRO A 107 -13.83 -8.95 31.71
N MET A 108 -14.05 -9.99 30.90
CA MET A 108 -13.94 -11.38 31.35
C MET A 108 -12.49 -11.80 31.59
N ILE A 109 -11.54 -11.31 30.79
CA ILE A 109 -10.10 -11.55 30.93
C ILE A 109 -9.38 -10.21 30.90
N LYS A 110 -8.47 -9.98 31.87
CA LYS A 110 -7.59 -8.80 31.91
C LYS A 110 -6.20 -9.11 32.40
N GLU A 111 -5.27 -8.21 32.12
CA GLU A 111 -3.93 -8.29 32.70
C GLU A 111 -3.99 -8.20 34.22
N ASN A 112 -3.21 -9.04 34.90
CA ASN A 112 -3.06 -8.96 36.35
C ASN A 112 -2.24 -7.72 36.74
N LYS A 113 -1.24 -7.36 35.91
CA LYS A 113 -0.33 -6.22 36.13
C LYS A 113 -0.11 -5.46 34.83
N SER A 114 -0.06 -4.14 34.93
CA SER A 114 0.42 -3.28 33.83
C SER A 114 1.85 -3.67 33.45
N GLY A 115 2.16 -3.65 32.15
CA GLY A 115 3.45 -4.12 31.64
C GLY A 115 3.54 -5.63 31.44
N SER A 116 2.43 -6.38 31.56
CA SER A 116 2.45 -7.82 31.30
C SER A 116 2.83 -8.11 29.84
N HIS A 117 3.52 -9.22 29.61
CA HIS A 117 4.04 -9.54 28.28
C HIS A 117 4.05 -11.05 27.99
N ASP A 118 4.11 -11.43 26.73
CA ASP A 118 4.13 -12.84 26.28
C ASP A 118 2.86 -13.59 26.74
N ILE A 119 1.70 -13.05 26.36
CA ILE A 119 0.39 -13.59 26.70
C ILE A 119 -0.21 -14.27 25.46
N THR A 120 -0.62 -15.54 25.61
CA THR A 120 -1.36 -16.27 24.58
C THR A 120 -2.70 -16.74 25.11
N ILE A 121 -3.79 -16.50 24.37
CA ILE A 121 -5.14 -16.99 24.66
C ILE A 121 -5.65 -17.71 23.40
N ARG A 122 -5.96 -19.01 23.49
CA ARG A 122 -6.35 -19.79 22.32
C ARG A 122 -7.23 -21.02 22.56
N GLY A 123 -7.95 -21.43 21.53
CA GLY A 123 -8.48 -22.79 21.40
C GLY A 123 -9.83 -23.07 22.05
N PHE A 124 -10.47 -22.13 22.74
CA PHE A 124 -11.75 -22.33 23.42
C PHE A 124 -12.79 -21.25 23.09
N THR A 125 -14.02 -21.44 23.58
CA THR A 125 -15.13 -20.49 23.38
C THR A 125 -15.24 -19.47 24.52
N LEU A 126 -15.45 -18.20 24.18
CA LEU A 126 -15.93 -17.17 25.10
C LEU A 126 -17.41 -16.84 24.77
N ASP A 127 -18.30 -17.04 25.74
CA ASP A 127 -19.74 -16.73 25.67
C ASP A 127 -20.08 -15.61 26.66
N GLY A 128 -20.44 -14.43 26.14
CA GLY A 128 -20.74 -13.26 26.97
C GLY A 128 -22.13 -13.28 27.59
N ASN A 129 -22.94 -14.31 27.32
CA ASN A 129 -24.29 -14.48 27.85
C ASN A 129 -25.17 -13.22 27.75
N ARG A 130 -25.13 -12.54 26.61
CA ARG A 130 -25.84 -11.28 26.33
C ARG A 130 -27.32 -11.35 26.71
N GLU A 131 -28.00 -12.44 26.35
CA GLU A 131 -29.43 -12.59 26.61
C GLU A 131 -29.77 -12.77 28.10
N GLY A 132 -28.80 -13.21 28.91
CA GLY A 132 -28.89 -13.22 30.37
C GLY A 132 -28.53 -11.89 31.04
N ASN A 133 -28.06 -10.89 30.28
CA ASN A 133 -27.53 -9.62 30.77
C ASN A 133 -28.15 -8.39 30.07
N ARG A 134 -29.47 -8.43 29.83
CA ARG A 134 -30.22 -7.39 29.09
C ARG A 134 -30.35 -6.03 29.79
N ASN A 135 -29.79 -5.88 30.99
CA ASN A 135 -29.79 -4.65 31.77
C ASN A 135 -28.72 -3.63 31.32
N VAL A 136 -27.84 -4.00 30.39
CA VAL A 136 -26.83 -3.10 29.83
C VAL A 136 -27.03 -2.90 28.31
N VAL A 137 -26.45 -1.83 27.80
CA VAL A 137 -26.48 -1.48 26.37
C VAL A 137 -25.24 -2.04 25.70
N SER A 138 -25.43 -2.76 24.58
CA SER A 138 -24.31 -3.22 23.74
C SER A 138 -23.56 -2.02 23.16
N GLY A 139 -22.24 -2.03 23.19
CA GLY A 139 -21.40 -0.93 22.69
C GLY A 139 -20.97 0.07 23.75
N ASP A 140 -21.62 0.10 24.91
CA ASP A 140 -21.32 1.06 25.98
C ASP A 140 -20.17 0.60 26.89
N GLY A 141 -19.24 -0.24 26.42
CA GLY A 141 -18.06 -0.69 27.18
C GLY A 141 -18.34 -1.71 28.30
N TYR A 142 -19.48 -2.39 28.27
CA TYR A 142 -19.81 -3.49 29.19
C TYR A 142 -19.38 -4.85 28.62
N TYR A 143 -18.83 -5.71 29.47
CA TYR A 143 -18.61 -7.13 29.20
C TYR A 143 -17.75 -7.39 27.95
N ASN A 144 -16.65 -6.65 27.84
CA ASN A 144 -15.57 -6.98 26.91
C ASN A 144 -15.04 -8.38 27.25
N PHE A 145 -14.71 -9.17 26.24
CA PHE A 145 -14.13 -10.48 26.49
C PHE A 145 -12.73 -10.37 27.04
N ILE A 146 -11.84 -9.75 26.27
CA ILE A 146 -10.45 -9.56 26.64
C ILE A 146 -10.17 -8.07 26.60
N HIS A 147 -9.68 -7.51 27.71
CA HIS A 147 -9.15 -6.15 27.72
C HIS A 147 -7.76 -6.18 28.34
N LEU A 148 -6.76 -5.89 27.50
CA LEU A 148 -5.36 -5.83 27.91
C LEU A 148 -4.84 -4.40 27.75
N SER A 149 -4.26 -3.86 28.83
CA SER A 149 -3.68 -2.52 28.84
C SER A 149 -2.19 -2.53 29.13
N ASP A 150 -1.42 -1.73 28.39
CA ASP A 150 0.03 -1.53 28.58
C ASP A 150 0.80 -2.86 28.52
N CYS A 151 0.38 -3.78 27.63
CA CYS A 151 0.93 -5.14 27.49
C CYS A 151 1.71 -5.34 26.18
N GLN A 152 2.57 -6.36 26.11
CA GLN A 152 3.44 -6.61 24.95
C GLN A 152 3.39 -8.09 24.51
N ASN A 153 3.57 -8.37 23.22
CA ASN A 153 3.59 -9.74 22.68
C ASN A 153 2.32 -10.52 23.05
N ILE A 154 1.19 -10.09 22.51
CA ILE A 154 -0.13 -10.65 22.78
C ILE A 154 -0.56 -11.49 21.59
N SER A 155 -1.06 -12.70 21.84
CA SER A 155 -1.64 -13.57 20.80
C SER A 155 -3.01 -14.05 21.25
N VAL A 156 -4.06 -13.69 20.52
CA VAL A 156 -5.43 -14.20 20.71
C VAL A 156 -5.84 -14.89 19.42
N CYS A 157 -5.78 -16.22 19.40
CA CYS A 157 -6.00 -16.99 18.19
C CYS A 157 -6.81 -18.27 18.37
N ASP A 158 -7.40 -18.78 17.29
CA ASP A 158 -8.18 -20.02 17.29
C ASP A 158 -9.35 -20.00 18.30
N MET A 159 -9.95 -18.81 18.52
CA MET A 159 -11.05 -18.61 19.46
C MET A 159 -12.42 -18.64 18.77
N TYR A 160 -13.45 -19.07 19.49
CA TYR A 160 -14.83 -18.76 19.16
C TYR A 160 -15.39 -17.71 20.13
N LEU A 161 -15.76 -16.54 19.62
CA LEU A 161 -16.23 -15.40 20.41
C LEU A 161 -17.71 -15.15 20.09
N THR A 162 -18.60 -15.18 21.09
CA THR A 162 -20.04 -15.06 20.81
C THR A 162 -20.87 -14.44 21.93
N ASN A 163 -22.01 -13.84 21.58
CA ASN A 163 -23.04 -13.41 22.55
C ASN A 163 -22.55 -12.47 23.66
N ASN A 164 -21.71 -11.47 23.38
CA ASN A 164 -21.34 -10.45 24.39
C ASN A 164 -22.02 -9.09 24.15
N HIS A 165 -21.80 -8.16 25.09
CA HIS A 165 -22.23 -6.76 24.95
C HIS A 165 -21.11 -5.80 24.51
N GLY A 166 -19.84 -6.23 24.56
CA GLY A 166 -18.69 -5.36 24.33
C GLY A 166 -17.74 -5.87 23.26
N ASP A 167 -16.46 -5.54 23.42
CA ASP A 167 -15.39 -5.89 22.49
C ASP A 167 -14.98 -7.37 22.59
N GLY A 168 -14.46 -7.92 21.50
CA GLY A 168 -13.76 -9.22 21.54
C GLY A 168 -12.39 -9.10 22.20
N LEU A 169 -11.44 -8.46 21.52
CA LEU A 169 -10.18 -8.02 22.10
C LEU A 169 -10.10 -6.50 22.07
N LYS A 170 -10.05 -5.87 23.25
CA LYS A 170 -9.66 -4.47 23.41
C LYS A 170 -8.21 -4.41 23.89
N ALA A 171 -7.34 -3.79 23.08
CA ALA A 171 -5.93 -3.59 23.41
C ALA A 171 -5.64 -2.09 23.55
N ASP A 172 -5.16 -1.66 24.71
CA ASP A 172 -4.87 -0.27 25.02
C ASP A 172 -3.37 -0.08 25.28
N ARG A 173 -2.69 0.74 24.48
CA ARG A 173 -1.23 1.02 24.61
C ARG A 173 -0.37 -0.25 24.58
N CYS A 174 -0.78 -1.23 23.78
CA CYS A 174 -0.08 -2.50 23.65
C CYS A 174 0.90 -2.51 22.46
N SER A 175 1.84 -3.46 22.47
CA SER A 175 2.70 -3.73 21.32
C SER A 175 2.72 -5.20 20.91
N ASN A 176 2.92 -5.46 19.62
CA ASN A 176 3.00 -6.81 19.04
C ASN A 176 1.74 -7.64 19.36
N VAL A 177 0.58 -7.16 18.92
CA VAL A 177 -0.73 -7.80 19.12
C VAL A 177 -1.09 -8.62 17.89
N LYS A 178 -1.37 -9.91 18.07
CA LYS A 178 -1.86 -10.82 17.04
C LYS A 178 -3.27 -11.28 17.36
N PHE A 179 -4.18 -11.13 16.41
CA PHE A 179 -5.57 -11.57 16.50
C PHE A 179 -5.89 -12.45 15.27
N CYS A 180 -5.80 -13.77 15.41
CA CYS A 180 -5.75 -14.65 14.24
C CYS A 180 -6.62 -15.91 14.29
N ASN A 181 -7.10 -16.39 13.15
CA ASN A 181 -7.92 -17.62 13.08
C ASN A 181 -9.15 -17.64 14.00
N ASN A 182 -9.71 -16.48 14.35
CA ASN A 182 -10.86 -16.41 15.24
C ASN A 182 -12.17 -16.45 14.46
N ASN A 183 -13.19 -17.06 15.06
CA ASN A 183 -14.57 -16.93 14.60
C ASN A 183 -15.35 -16.09 15.61
N ALA A 184 -15.74 -14.87 15.21
CA ALA A 184 -16.45 -13.93 16.04
C ALA A 184 -17.86 -13.72 15.51
N TYR A 185 -18.84 -14.10 16.32
CA TYR A 185 -20.25 -14.06 15.95
C TYR A 185 -21.01 -13.00 16.75
N MET A 186 -21.40 -11.92 16.05
CA MET A 186 -22.36 -10.94 16.52
C MET A 186 -22.01 -10.36 17.91
N LEU A 187 -20.76 -9.88 18.06
CA LEU A 187 -20.29 -9.23 19.29
C LEU A 187 -20.93 -7.84 19.47
N GLY A 188 -21.04 -7.39 20.72
CA GLY A 188 -21.79 -6.19 21.07
C GLY A 188 -21.09 -4.85 20.80
N HIS A 189 -19.80 -4.86 20.45
CA HIS A 189 -19.03 -3.70 19.97
C HIS A 189 -18.04 -4.15 18.87
N ASP A 190 -16.80 -3.65 18.87
CA ASP A 190 -15.76 -4.02 17.91
C ASP A 190 -15.21 -5.43 18.20
N VAL A 191 -14.93 -6.27 17.18
CA VAL A 191 -14.32 -7.59 17.44
C VAL A 191 -12.87 -7.44 17.89
N LEU A 192 -12.12 -6.58 17.22
CA LEU A 192 -10.81 -6.11 17.68
C LEU A 192 -10.84 -4.58 17.76
N TYR A 193 -10.48 -4.04 18.91
CA TYR A 193 -10.27 -2.61 19.11
C TYR A 193 -8.87 -2.35 19.67
N ALA A 194 -7.96 -1.87 18.81
CA ALA A 194 -6.62 -1.48 19.23
C ALA A 194 -6.49 0.05 19.34
N ILE A 195 -6.08 0.51 20.51
CA ILE A 195 -5.99 1.92 20.88
C ILE A 195 -4.54 2.23 21.26
N LEU A 196 -3.93 3.22 20.63
CA LEU A 196 -2.57 3.66 20.95
C LEU A 196 -1.53 2.54 20.90
N CYS A 197 -1.75 1.54 20.05
CA CYS A 197 -0.90 0.36 19.94
C CYS A 197 0.18 0.52 18.85
N SER A 198 1.14 -0.40 18.84
CA SER A 198 2.12 -0.53 17.75
C SER A 198 2.40 -2.00 17.42
N GLY A 199 2.37 -2.37 16.14
CA GLY A 199 2.59 -3.77 15.75
C GLY A 199 1.32 -4.60 15.95
N VAL A 200 0.24 -4.29 15.22
CA VAL A 200 -1.04 -5.00 15.34
C VAL A 200 -1.31 -5.79 14.06
N GLU A 201 -1.51 -7.08 14.18
CA GLU A 201 -1.88 -7.96 13.07
C GLU A 201 -3.21 -8.66 13.35
N ALA A 202 -4.16 -8.54 12.43
CA ALA A 202 -5.40 -9.30 12.48
C ALA A 202 -5.61 -10.05 11.16
N TYR A 203 -5.65 -11.38 11.21
CA TYR A 203 -5.70 -12.18 9.99
C TYR A 203 -6.42 -13.51 10.11
N ASP A 204 -6.90 -14.01 8.97
CA ASP A 204 -7.61 -15.29 8.86
C ASP A 204 -8.84 -15.40 9.80
N ASN A 205 -9.44 -14.26 10.17
CA ASN A 205 -10.63 -14.24 11.03
C ASN A 205 -11.92 -14.28 10.21
N ILE A 206 -12.96 -14.90 10.78
CA ILE A 206 -14.33 -14.85 10.28
C ILE A 206 -15.16 -14.02 11.26
N ILE A 207 -15.71 -12.90 10.78
CA ILE A 207 -16.36 -11.89 11.62
C ILE A 207 -17.77 -11.59 11.09
N ILE A 208 -18.76 -11.67 11.98
CA ILE A 208 -20.11 -11.15 11.74
C ILE A 208 -20.36 -10.00 12.72
N CYS A 209 -20.41 -8.77 12.20
CA CYS A 209 -20.64 -7.56 12.99
C CYS A 209 -22.10 -7.44 13.46
N ARG A 210 -22.33 -6.97 14.69
CA ARG A 210 -23.67 -6.64 15.21
C ARG A 210 -23.94 -5.15 15.26
N THR A 211 -23.09 -4.39 15.95
CA THR A 211 -23.32 -2.98 16.33
C THR A 211 -22.26 -2.03 15.77
N ASN A 212 -20.99 -2.34 15.95
CA ASN A 212 -19.84 -1.53 15.52
C ASN A 212 -19.00 -2.28 14.48
N SER A 213 -17.71 -1.96 14.39
CA SER A 213 -16.84 -2.38 13.31
C SER A 213 -16.29 -3.78 13.55
N GLY A 214 -15.89 -4.48 12.48
CA GLY A 214 -15.22 -5.77 12.64
C GLY A 214 -13.86 -5.58 13.31
N LEU A 215 -13.01 -4.78 12.67
CA LEU A 215 -11.66 -4.47 13.17
C LEU A 215 -11.47 -2.95 13.24
N ARG A 216 -10.93 -2.46 14.36
CA ARG A 216 -10.72 -1.03 14.57
C ARG A 216 -9.35 -0.68 15.10
N LEU A 217 -8.73 0.32 14.48
CA LEU A 217 -7.52 0.99 14.96
C LEU A 217 -7.85 2.42 15.37
N TYR A 218 -7.40 2.83 16.56
CA TYR A 218 -7.47 4.20 17.04
C TYR A 218 -6.09 4.69 17.46
N ASN A 219 -5.54 5.69 16.77
CA ASN A 219 -4.19 6.22 17.01
C ASN A 219 -3.12 5.10 17.13
N THR A 220 -3.26 4.06 16.31
CA THR A 220 -2.44 2.84 16.33
C THR A 220 -1.67 2.74 15.01
N ASN A 221 -0.39 2.36 15.06
CA ASN A 221 0.48 2.31 13.88
C ASN A 221 1.20 0.97 13.74
N HIS A 222 1.93 0.77 12.64
CA HIS A 222 2.59 -0.50 12.31
C HIS A 222 1.57 -1.65 12.32
N ALA A 223 0.49 -1.52 11.55
CA ALA A 223 -0.64 -2.44 11.61
C ALA A 223 -0.95 -3.09 10.26
N ARG A 224 -1.36 -4.36 10.29
CA ARG A 224 -1.76 -5.13 9.11
C ARG A 224 -3.04 -5.91 9.34
N PHE A 225 -4.05 -5.70 8.50
CA PHE A 225 -5.28 -6.50 8.50
C PHE A 225 -5.41 -7.26 7.19
N TYR A 226 -5.37 -8.60 7.24
CA TYR A 226 -5.34 -9.39 6.02
C TYR A 226 -6.03 -10.74 6.07
N ASN A 227 -6.50 -11.23 4.92
CA ASN A 227 -7.20 -12.52 4.79
C ASN A 227 -8.43 -12.67 5.71
N ASN A 228 -9.03 -11.58 6.19
CA ASN A 228 -10.23 -11.66 7.02
C ASN A 228 -11.47 -11.76 6.15
N THR A 229 -12.47 -12.50 6.61
CA THR A 229 -13.82 -12.51 6.06
C THR A 229 -14.74 -11.77 7.01
N ILE A 230 -15.27 -10.62 6.59
CA ILE A 230 -16.05 -9.72 7.45
C ILE A 230 -17.40 -9.44 6.81
N THR A 231 -18.47 -9.66 7.57
CA THR A 231 -19.84 -9.38 7.12
C THR A 231 -20.73 -8.88 8.25
N SER A 232 -22.00 -8.58 7.96
CA SER A 232 -23.00 -8.27 8.96
C SER A 232 -24.41 -8.70 8.53
N GLU A 233 -25.33 -8.78 9.49
CA GLU A 233 -26.74 -9.12 9.25
C GLU A 233 -27.59 -7.87 9.04
N SER A 234 -27.14 -6.94 8.18
CA SER A 234 -27.79 -5.63 7.93
C SER A 234 -27.86 -4.70 9.15
N SER A 235 -27.08 -4.99 10.19
CA SER A 235 -26.79 -4.11 11.33
C SER A 235 -25.28 -4.00 11.49
N GLY A 236 -24.79 -3.01 12.24
CA GLY A 236 -23.37 -2.89 12.55
C GLY A 236 -22.71 -1.63 12.02
N GLY A 237 -21.39 -1.56 12.20
CA GLY A 237 -20.52 -0.49 11.73
C GLY A 237 -19.87 -0.83 10.38
N ALA A 238 -18.65 -0.33 10.19
CA ALA A 238 -17.84 -0.65 9.03
C ALA A 238 -17.25 -2.07 9.13
N GLY A 239 -16.81 -2.66 8.02
CA GLY A 239 -16.02 -3.90 8.10
C GLY A 239 -14.71 -3.66 8.84
N ILE A 240 -13.96 -2.65 8.38
CA ILE A 240 -12.70 -2.19 8.98
C ILE A 240 -12.77 -0.69 9.20
N GLU A 241 -12.34 -0.23 10.36
CA GLU A 241 -12.28 1.18 10.75
C GLU A 241 -10.88 1.61 11.17
N ILE A 242 -10.38 2.67 10.55
CA ILE A 242 -9.10 3.31 10.87
C ILE A 242 -9.40 4.74 11.32
N GLN A 243 -9.09 5.03 12.57
CA GLN A 243 -9.38 6.31 13.18
C GLN A 243 -8.11 6.98 13.74
N LYS A 244 -7.89 8.21 13.32
CA LYS A 244 -6.87 9.09 13.89
C LYS A 244 -7.48 10.28 14.63
N ASP A 245 -6.90 10.67 15.75
CA ASP A 245 -7.25 11.91 16.42
C ASP A 245 -6.01 12.62 16.99
N GLY A 246 -5.90 13.92 16.71
CA GLY A 246 -4.84 14.77 17.26
C GLY A 246 -3.44 14.57 16.66
N SER A 247 -2.48 15.32 17.19
CA SER A 247 -1.11 15.45 16.67
C SER A 247 -0.10 14.42 17.18
N ASP A 248 -0.44 13.70 18.25
CA ASP A 248 0.56 13.03 19.09
C ASP A 248 1.05 11.69 18.53
N PHE A 249 0.32 11.13 17.55
CA PHE A 249 0.57 9.79 17.01
C PHE A 249 0.58 9.80 15.48
N ALA A 250 1.61 9.22 14.87
CA ALA A 250 1.57 8.90 13.45
C ALA A 250 0.73 7.64 13.22
N MET A 251 0.00 7.60 12.10
CA MET A 251 -0.73 6.46 11.56
C MET A 251 -0.42 6.38 10.07
N ASP A 252 0.85 6.16 9.75
CA ASP A 252 1.42 6.21 8.41
C ASP A 252 1.99 4.87 7.91
N ASN A 253 1.87 3.82 8.73
CA ASN A 253 2.29 2.45 8.42
C ASN A 253 1.16 1.47 8.76
N ILE A 254 0.11 1.52 7.92
CA ILE A 254 -1.09 0.69 8.05
C ILE A 254 -1.39 0.06 6.68
N GLU A 255 -1.56 -1.26 6.68
CA GLU A 255 -1.78 -2.06 5.47
C GLU A 255 -3.05 -2.92 5.63
N ILE A 256 -3.96 -2.86 4.66
CA ILE A 256 -5.23 -3.62 4.66
C ILE A 256 -5.32 -4.38 3.35
N TYR A 257 -5.21 -5.71 3.40
CA TYR A 257 -5.12 -6.47 2.16
C TYR A 257 -5.71 -7.87 2.14
N ALA A 258 -6.10 -8.34 0.95
CA ALA A 258 -6.63 -9.69 0.76
C ALA A 258 -7.85 -10.04 1.66
N ASN A 259 -8.57 -9.03 2.17
CA ASN A 259 -9.78 -9.24 2.94
C ASN A 259 -10.99 -9.42 2.01
N THR A 260 -11.95 -10.24 2.45
CA THR A 260 -13.28 -10.35 1.84
C THR A 260 -14.29 -9.66 2.75
N ILE A 261 -14.83 -8.52 2.32
CA ILE A 261 -15.72 -7.69 3.13
C ILE A 261 -17.05 -7.52 2.40
N TYR A 262 -18.15 -7.93 3.02
CA TYR A 262 -19.43 -7.95 2.31
C TYR A 262 -20.65 -7.77 3.18
N ASN A 263 -21.74 -7.24 2.61
CA ASN A 263 -23.01 -7.02 3.29
C ASN A 263 -22.95 -6.17 4.58
N THR A 264 -21.84 -5.46 4.83
CA THR A 264 -21.72 -4.58 6.00
C THR A 264 -22.76 -3.47 5.94
N ALA A 265 -23.30 -3.09 7.11
CA ALA A 265 -24.31 -2.03 7.21
C ALA A 265 -23.76 -0.66 6.79
N LEU A 266 -22.56 -0.32 7.25
CA LEU A 266 -21.81 0.89 6.85
C LEU A 266 -20.74 0.53 5.79
N PRO A 267 -19.72 1.36 5.47
CA PRO A 267 -18.75 1.03 4.44
C PRO A 267 -18.00 -0.27 4.70
N GLY A 268 -17.48 -0.89 3.65
CA GLY A 268 -16.56 -2.00 3.82
C GLY A 268 -15.32 -1.57 4.60
N ILE A 269 -14.71 -0.45 4.21
CA ILE A 269 -13.58 0.16 4.90
C ILE A 269 -13.86 1.65 5.13
N LEU A 270 -13.69 2.08 6.38
CA LEU A 270 -13.79 3.47 6.80
C LEU A 270 -12.43 3.95 7.32
N VAL A 271 -11.91 5.04 6.77
CA VAL A 271 -10.66 5.66 7.21
C VAL A 271 -10.93 7.13 7.49
N PHE A 272 -10.78 7.59 8.72
CA PHE A 272 -11.00 8.99 9.03
C PHE A 272 -10.04 9.50 10.07
N GLY A 273 -9.80 10.81 10.06
CA GLY A 273 -9.13 11.46 11.17
C GLY A 273 -9.76 12.78 11.56
N SER A 274 -9.53 13.17 12.82
CA SER A 274 -10.04 14.39 13.43
C SER A 274 -8.93 15.17 14.15
N GLY A 275 -9.18 16.46 14.36
CA GLY A 275 -8.23 17.35 15.04
C GLY A 275 -7.13 17.89 14.13
N SER A 276 -6.02 18.31 14.72
CA SER A 276 -4.95 19.03 14.02
C SER A 276 -3.69 18.17 13.94
N TYR A 277 -3.26 17.81 12.73
CA TYR A 277 -2.04 17.02 12.50
C TYR A 277 -1.47 17.25 11.08
N SER A 278 -0.20 16.90 10.89
CA SER A 278 0.41 16.93 9.55
C SER A 278 -0.18 15.81 8.69
N ASN A 279 -0.59 16.10 7.44
CA ASN A 279 -1.08 15.07 6.52
C ASN A 279 -0.04 13.95 6.29
N SER A 280 1.26 14.25 6.42
CA SER A 280 2.35 13.27 6.30
C SER A 280 2.36 12.21 7.41
N SER A 281 1.62 12.43 8.50
CA SER A 281 1.48 11.50 9.63
C SER A 281 0.29 10.55 9.50
N ALA A 282 -0.44 10.60 8.38
CA ALA A 282 -1.64 9.82 8.15
C ALA A 282 -1.57 9.20 6.75
N TYR A 283 -1.29 7.89 6.69
CA TYR A 283 -1.16 7.12 5.45
C TYR A 283 -1.68 5.70 5.64
N VAL A 284 -2.48 5.23 4.67
CA VAL A 284 -2.98 3.85 4.63
C VAL A 284 -2.74 3.24 3.24
N HIS A 285 -2.36 1.97 3.20
CA HIS A 285 -2.28 1.17 1.98
C HIS A 285 -3.37 0.11 1.98
N ILE A 286 -4.28 0.16 1.02
CA ILE A 286 -5.43 -0.73 0.91
C ILE A 286 -5.34 -1.48 -0.41
N HIS A 287 -5.11 -2.80 -0.39
CA HIS A 287 -4.89 -3.52 -1.65
C HIS A 287 -5.40 -4.96 -1.69
N HIS A 288 -5.76 -5.46 -2.88
CA HIS A 288 -6.16 -6.86 -3.07
C HIS A 288 -7.40 -7.30 -2.27
N ASN A 289 -8.20 -6.35 -1.78
CA ASN A 289 -9.44 -6.67 -1.07
C ASN A 289 -10.58 -6.93 -2.05
N GLN A 290 -11.48 -7.82 -1.66
CA GLN A 290 -12.77 -8.04 -2.33
C GLN A 290 -13.87 -7.43 -1.46
N ILE A 291 -14.44 -6.33 -1.93
CA ILE A 291 -15.47 -5.57 -1.21
C ILE A 291 -16.74 -5.63 -2.04
N TYR A 292 -17.82 -6.21 -1.50
CA TYR A 292 -19.06 -6.30 -2.28
C TYR A 292 -20.33 -6.20 -1.45
N ASP A 293 -21.36 -5.62 -2.05
CA ASP A 293 -22.67 -5.45 -1.41
C ASP A 293 -22.63 -4.72 -0.05
N THR A 294 -21.63 -3.88 0.20
CA THR A 294 -21.50 -3.10 1.44
C THR A 294 -22.41 -1.87 1.45
N GLY A 295 -22.62 -1.26 2.61
CA GLY A 295 -23.51 -0.12 2.79
C GLY A 295 -25.00 -0.49 2.85
N THR A 296 -25.32 -1.67 3.39
CA THR A 296 -26.69 -2.22 3.36
C THR A 296 -27.70 -1.39 4.16
N ASP A 297 -27.25 -0.58 5.14
CA ASP A 297 -28.09 0.45 5.75
C ASP A 297 -28.23 1.67 4.82
N SER A 298 -29.00 1.47 3.76
CA SER A 298 -29.15 2.45 2.68
C SER A 298 -29.76 3.79 3.11
N ASN A 299 -30.31 3.91 4.33
CA ASN A 299 -30.80 5.18 4.90
C ASN A 299 -29.67 6.01 5.54
N ASN A 300 -28.52 5.40 5.80
CA ASN A 300 -27.35 6.08 6.33
C ASN A 300 -26.61 6.84 5.22
N LYS A 301 -25.90 7.90 5.61
CA LYS A 301 -25.06 8.67 4.68
C LYS A 301 -23.62 8.16 4.67
N LEU A 302 -23.17 7.52 5.75
CA LEU A 302 -21.86 6.92 5.85
C LEU A 302 -21.96 5.47 5.35
N ILE A 303 -21.93 5.30 4.04
CA ILE A 303 -22.03 4.01 3.35
C ILE A 303 -21.17 4.04 2.08
N GLY A 304 -20.72 2.87 1.61
CA GLY A 304 -19.91 2.76 0.39
C GLY A 304 -19.03 1.52 0.38
N GLY A 305 -18.11 1.44 -0.58
CA GLY A 305 -17.02 0.46 -0.55
C GLY A 305 -15.93 0.90 0.40
N ILE A 306 -15.21 1.95 0.02
CA ILE A 306 -14.15 2.58 0.81
C ILE A 306 -14.48 4.07 0.99
N VAL A 307 -14.58 4.53 2.23
CA VAL A 307 -14.80 5.94 2.56
C VAL A 307 -13.62 6.46 3.35
N SER A 308 -13.07 7.59 2.92
CA SER A 308 -11.86 8.17 3.51
C SER A 308 -11.99 9.67 3.79
N GLU A 309 -11.42 10.13 4.89
CA GLU A 309 -11.26 11.54 5.23
C GLU A 309 -9.96 11.75 6.01
N GLY A 310 -9.18 12.78 5.71
CA GLY A 310 -8.05 13.16 6.56
C GLY A 310 -6.82 12.26 6.49
N PHE A 311 -6.71 11.43 5.45
CA PHE A 311 -5.60 10.50 5.23
C PHE A 311 -5.03 10.64 3.82
N ASN A 312 -3.71 10.52 3.70
CA ASN A 312 -3.10 10.11 2.45
C ASN A 312 -3.25 8.59 2.29
N GLY A 313 -3.04 8.08 1.07
CA GLY A 313 -3.06 6.63 0.89
C GLY A 313 -2.85 6.15 -0.52
N LEU A 314 -2.65 4.85 -0.63
CA LEU A 314 -2.65 4.10 -1.87
C LEU A 314 -3.75 3.05 -1.77
N ILE A 315 -4.75 3.15 -2.65
CA ILE A 315 -5.83 2.18 -2.77
C ILE A 315 -5.59 1.50 -4.11
N GLU A 316 -5.11 0.27 -4.11
CA GLU A 316 -4.78 -0.40 -5.37
C GLU A 316 -5.16 -1.87 -5.47
N ASN A 317 -5.43 -2.35 -6.68
CA ASN A 317 -5.70 -3.75 -6.91
C ASN A 317 -6.87 -4.28 -6.07
N ASN A 318 -7.90 -3.49 -5.76
CA ASN A 318 -9.10 -3.98 -5.08
C ASN A 318 -10.22 -4.27 -6.11
N VAL A 319 -11.20 -5.08 -5.73
CA VAL A 319 -12.52 -5.07 -6.38
C VAL A 319 -13.56 -4.50 -5.42
N ILE A 320 -14.38 -3.58 -5.92
CA ILE A 320 -15.50 -2.98 -5.22
C ILE A 320 -16.72 -3.16 -6.11
N ASP A 321 -17.59 -4.11 -5.78
CA ASP A 321 -18.74 -4.49 -6.60
C ASP A 321 -20.06 -4.30 -5.83
N GLY A 322 -21.03 -3.63 -6.44
CA GLY A 322 -22.38 -3.59 -5.86
C GLY A 322 -22.52 -2.77 -4.58
N ALA A 323 -21.53 -2.02 -4.11
CA ALA A 323 -21.69 -1.23 -2.89
C ALA A 323 -22.83 -0.19 -3.03
N TYR A 324 -23.62 0.00 -1.97
CA TYR A 324 -24.57 1.11 -1.87
C TYR A 324 -23.83 2.39 -1.48
N GLY A 325 -24.13 3.52 -2.15
CA GLY A 325 -23.51 4.81 -1.85
C GLY A 325 -22.49 5.21 -2.92
N ASN A 326 -21.19 5.14 -2.62
CA ASN A 326 -20.13 5.33 -3.62
C ASN A 326 -19.12 4.19 -3.51
N GLY A 327 -18.41 3.87 -4.59
CA GLY A 327 -17.36 2.85 -4.58
C GLY A 327 -16.19 3.26 -3.71
N ILE A 328 -15.48 4.33 -4.10
CA ILE A 328 -14.44 5.00 -3.31
C ILE A 328 -14.82 6.47 -3.15
N ALA A 329 -14.87 6.96 -1.91
CA ALA A 329 -15.21 8.36 -1.66
C ALA A 329 -14.26 9.04 -0.68
N GLN A 330 -13.96 10.31 -0.96
CA GLN A 330 -13.53 11.26 0.05
C GLN A 330 -14.74 12.05 0.52
N ASP A 331 -15.19 11.81 1.75
CA ASP A 331 -16.45 12.34 2.26
C ASP A 331 -16.36 12.78 3.72
N LYS A 332 -16.98 13.93 4.02
CA LYS A 332 -17.06 14.57 5.34
C LYS A 332 -18.27 14.10 6.15
N THR A 333 -18.83 12.95 5.81
CA THR A 333 -20.04 12.49 6.52
C THR A 333 -19.77 12.19 8.01
N TYR A 334 -18.50 12.08 8.43
CA TYR A 334 -18.09 11.88 9.82
C TYR A 334 -17.60 13.16 10.51
N TYR A 335 -17.61 13.18 11.85
CA TYR A 335 -17.35 14.38 12.68
C TYR A 335 -16.08 15.15 12.26
N HIS A 336 -16.19 16.49 12.17
CA HIS A 336 -15.12 17.48 11.98
C HIS A 336 -13.87 16.97 11.23
N SER A 337 -13.83 17.21 9.93
CA SER A 337 -12.61 17.09 9.12
C SER A 337 -11.38 17.61 9.87
N PRO A 338 -10.23 16.95 9.71
CA PRO A 338 -9.03 17.44 10.34
C PRO A 338 -8.65 18.80 9.74
N ASP A 339 -7.90 19.58 10.51
CA ASP A 339 -7.38 20.84 10.00
C ASP A 339 -6.44 20.60 8.81
N GLY A 340 -6.38 21.58 7.91
CA GLY A 340 -5.44 21.59 6.80
C GLY A 340 -5.99 21.05 5.47
N SER A 341 -5.07 20.82 4.55
CA SER A 341 -5.34 20.40 3.17
C SER A 341 -4.19 19.56 2.63
N GLY A 342 -4.34 19.01 1.42
CA GLY A 342 -3.29 18.24 0.75
C GLY A 342 -3.34 16.75 1.06
N TYR A 343 -4.48 16.23 1.52
CA TYR A 343 -4.70 14.80 1.68
C TYR A 343 -4.92 14.16 0.30
N VAL A 344 -4.04 13.26 -0.10
CA VAL A 344 -4.02 12.65 -1.44
C VAL A 344 -4.24 11.15 -1.34
N LEU A 345 -5.28 10.66 -2.01
CA LEU A 345 -5.47 9.24 -2.28
C LEU A 345 -5.03 8.92 -3.70
N THR A 346 -4.03 8.06 -3.85
CA THR A 346 -3.74 7.43 -5.14
C THR A 346 -4.64 6.21 -5.28
N VAL A 347 -5.48 6.20 -6.32
CA VAL A 347 -6.42 5.12 -6.62
C VAL A 347 -5.97 4.47 -7.92
N ARG A 348 -5.49 3.23 -7.83
CA ARG A 348 -4.78 2.57 -8.94
C ARG A 348 -5.21 1.12 -9.16
N ASN A 349 -5.33 0.64 -10.40
CA ASN A 349 -5.56 -0.79 -10.67
C ASN A 349 -6.80 -1.39 -9.95
N ASN A 350 -7.76 -0.59 -9.50
CA ASN A 350 -8.96 -1.13 -8.86
C ASN A 350 -10.02 -1.43 -9.92
N ILE A 351 -10.86 -2.43 -9.66
CA ILE A 351 -12.10 -2.64 -10.41
C ILE A 351 -13.26 -2.14 -9.54
N ILE A 352 -13.99 -1.14 -10.00
CA ILE A 352 -15.12 -0.54 -9.29
C ILE A 352 -16.34 -0.66 -10.20
N SER A 353 -17.28 -1.53 -9.81
CA SER A 353 -18.41 -1.82 -10.68
C SER A 353 -19.73 -1.97 -9.94
N ASN A 354 -20.81 -1.78 -10.70
CA ASN A 354 -22.18 -2.02 -10.25
C ASN A 354 -22.58 -1.18 -9.02
N ILE A 355 -21.96 -0.02 -8.80
CA ILE A 355 -22.25 0.81 -7.63
C ILE A 355 -23.69 1.31 -7.67
N ARG A 356 -24.38 1.16 -6.53
CA ARG A 356 -25.82 1.40 -6.38
C ARG A 356 -26.09 2.74 -5.69
N SER A 357 -27.19 3.38 -6.05
CA SER A 357 -27.75 4.49 -5.29
C SER A 357 -28.24 4.03 -3.92
N SER A 358 -28.34 4.95 -2.96
CA SER A 358 -28.89 4.69 -1.63
C SER A 358 -30.25 5.37 -1.39
N ALA A 359 -31.01 4.89 -0.41
CA ALA A 359 -32.24 5.55 0.06
C ALA A 359 -31.96 6.93 0.70
N SER A 360 -30.73 7.15 1.20
CA SER A 360 -30.25 8.45 1.70
C SER A 360 -29.96 9.48 0.60
N GLY A 361 -30.16 9.13 -0.68
CA GLY A 361 -30.04 10.04 -1.82
C GLY A 361 -28.63 10.13 -2.40
N ILE A 362 -27.73 9.20 -2.06
CA ILE A 362 -26.41 9.10 -2.70
C ILE A 362 -26.61 8.43 -4.05
N ALA A 363 -26.08 9.02 -5.12
CA ALA A 363 -26.41 8.62 -6.49
C ALA A 363 -25.78 7.29 -6.96
N GLY A 364 -24.71 6.81 -6.33
CA GLY A 364 -24.03 5.59 -6.78
C GLY A 364 -22.78 5.83 -7.62
N TYR A 365 -21.87 6.75 -7.26
CA TYR A 365 -20.69 7.02 -8.09
C TYR A 365 -19.57 5.99 -7.87
N GLY A 366 -18.82 5.67 -8.93
CA GLY A 366 -17.61 4.84 -8.83
C GLY A 366 -16.58 5.46 -7.88
N ILE A 367 -16.08 6.65 -8.25
CA ILE A 367 -15.15 7.45 -7.44
C ILE A 367 -15.73 8.85 -7.21
N ARG A 368 -15.77 9.30 -5.95
CA ARG A 368 -16.34 10.60 -5.60
C ARG A 368 -15.48 11.40 -4.65
N ASN A 369 -15.23 12.66 -4.98
CA ASN A 369 -14.65 13.63 -4.05
C ASN A 369 -15.70 14.64 -3.61
N GLN A 370 -16.04 14.65 -2.33
CA GLN A 370 -16.91 15.65 -1.70
C GLN A 370 -16.13 16.74 -0.96
N LEU A 371 -14.80 16.66 -0.98
CA LEU A 371 -13.87 17.55 -0.28
C LEU A 371 -12.80 18.18 -1.22
N PRO A 372 -13.14 18.65 -2.44
CA PRO A 372 -12.17 19.00 -3.48
C PRO A 372 -11.20 20.13 -3.13
N GLU A 373 -11.54 20.99 -2.16
CA GLU A 373 -10.69 22.09 -1.72
C GLU A 373 -9.52 21.65 -0.82
N THR A 374 -9.63 20.46 -0.21
CA THR A 374 -8.68 19.99 0.82
C THR A 374 -8.14 18.60 0.54
N HIS A 375 -8.87 17.81 -0.24
CA HIS A 375 -8.59 16.42 -0.54
C HIS A 375 -8.53 16.19 -2.04
N PHE A 376 -7.58 15.37 -2.48
CA PHE A 376 -7.30 15.13 -3.88
C PHE A 376 -7.21 13.63 -4.18
N PHE A 377 -7.55 13.28 -5.41
CA PHE A 377 -7.32 11.96 -5.97
C PHE A 377 -6.25 12.01 -7.05
N VAL A 378 -5.44 10.96 -7.11
CA VAL A 378 -4.59 10.63 -8.25
C VAL A 378 -5.08 9.30 -8.81
N LEU A 379 -5.68 9.33 -10.01
CA LEU A 379 -6.35 8.19 -10.62
C LEU A 379 -5.47 7.52 -11.70
N GLN A 380 -5.23 6.21 -11.59
CA GLN A 380 -4.27 5.49 -12.43
C GLN A 380 -4.76 4.07 -12.81
N ASN A 381 -5.22 3.86 -14.04
CA ASN A 381 -5.49 2.52 -14.58
C ASN A 381 -6.52 1.72 -13.76
N ASN A 382 -7.60 2.37 -13.32
CA ASN A 382 -8.75 1.69 -12.73
C ASN A 382 -9.70 1.18 -13.83
N SER A 383 -10.50 0.17 -13.52
CA SER A 383 -11.61 -0.28 -14.34
C SER A 383 -12.94 0.10 -13.69
N LEU A 384 -13.79 0.80 -14.43
CA LEU A 384 -15.07 1.32 -13.99
C LEU A 384 -16.18 0.72 -14.87
N TYR A 385 -17.25 0.22 -14.26
CA TYR A 385 -18.35 -0.39 -15.02
C TYR A 385 -19.70 -0.31 -14.32
N ASN A 386 -20.73 0.13 -15.04
CA ASN A 386 -22.13 0.07 -14.58
C ASN A 386 -22.38 0.77 -13.22
N ASN A 387 -21.76 1.92 -13.00
CA ASN A 387 -21.94 2.72 -11.79
C ASN A 387 -23.16 3.65 -11.96
N LEU A 388 -24.18 3.51 -11.11
CA LEU A 388 -25.49 4.15 -11.33
C LEU A 388 -25.43 5.69 -11.35
N GLY A 389 -24.59 6.28 -10.50
CA GLY A 389 -24.37 7.73 -10.45
C GLY A 389 -23.47 8.24 -11.58
N GLY A 390 -22.72 7.35 -12.22
CA GLY A 390 -21.60 7.64 -13.10
C GLY A 390 -20.26 7.26 -12.49
N ASP A 391 -19.20 7.26 -13.29
CA ASP A 391 -17.88 6.78 -12.84
C ASP A 391 -17.16 7.75 -11.91
N TYR A 392 -17.37 9.07 -12.10
CA TYR A 392 -16.68 10.12 -11.36
C TYR A 392 -17.62 11.24 -10.93
N ALA A 393 -17.38 11.80 -9.74
CA ALA A 393 -17.96 13.07 -9.31
C ALA A 393 -16.99 13.86 -8.42
N GLY A 394 -16.85 15.17 -8.69
CA GLY A 394 -15.94 16.04 -7.92
C GLY A 394 -14.44 15.76 -8.15
N VAL A 395 -14.11 14.91 -9.13
CA VAL A 395 -12.75 14.55 -9.52
C VAL A 395 -12.66 14.52 -11.05
N GLU A 396 -11.49 14.86 -11.59
CA GLU A 396 -11.22 14.73 -13.02
C GLU A 396 -10.98 13.27 -13.40
N ALA A 397 -11.63 12.79 -14.45
CA ALA A 397 -11.46 11.44 -14.95
C ALA A 397 -10.01 11.20 -15.45
N SER A 398 -9.46 10.01 -15.22
CA SER A 398 -8.16 9.64 -15.78
C SER A 398 -8.33 9.16 -17.22
N PRO A 399 -7.49 9.62 -18.18
CA PRO A 399 -7.49 9.06 -19.53
C PRO A 399 -6.97 7.62 -19.60
N TRP A 400 -6.40 7.12 -18.50
CA TRP A 400 -5.84 5.76 -18.40
C TRP A 400 -6.78 4.76 -17.74
N ASP A 401 -7.90 5.24 -17.20
CA ASP A 401 -8.93 4.35 -16.63
C ASP A 401 -9.74 3.71 -17.77
N ILE A 402 -10.21 2.49 -17.54
CA ILE A 402 -10.98 1.67 -18.47
C ILE A 402 -12.45 1.74 -18.09
N VAL A 403 -13.29 2.20 -19.01
CA VAL A 403 -14.76 2.19 -18.83
C VAL A 403 -15.34 1.06 -19.67
N ALA A 404 -15.30 -0.17 -19.14
CA ALA A 404 -15.75 -1.37 -19.82
C ALA A 404 -16.07 -2.48 -18.82
N ASP A 405 -16.92 -3.43 -19.22
CA ASP A 405 -17.20 -4.63 -18.41
C ASP A 405 -15.89 -5.37 -18.11
N PRO A 406 -15.55 -5.58 -16.82
CA PRO A 406 -14.32 -6.27 -16.43
C PRO A 406 -14.31 -7.76 -16.82
N GLN A 407 -15.42 -8.33 -17.29
CA GLN A 407 -15.53 -9.74 -17.69
C GLN A 407 -15.10 -10.69 -16.58
N TYR A 408 -15.76 -10.57 -15.42
CA TYR A 408 -15.57 -11.52 -14.32
C TYR A 408 -15.90 -12.96 -14.77
N ALA A 409 -15.21 -13.92 -14.15
CA ALA A 409 -15.47 -15.35 -14.29
C ALA A 409 -16.92 -15.69 -13.94
N ASP A 410 -17.35 -15.36 -12.72
CA ASP A 410 -18.71 -15.59 -12.21
C ASP A 410 -19.03 -14.59 -11.09
N ARG A 411 -19.64 -13.46 -11.46
CA ARG A 411 -20.00 -12.40 -10.51
C ARG A 411 -20.96 -12.89 -9.42
N ASP A 412 -21.92 -13.74 -9.77
CA ASP A 412 -22.97 -14.19 -8.84
C ASP A 412 -22.41 -15.10 -7.74
N LYS A 413 -21.24 -15.69 -7.98
CA LYS A 413 -20.46 -16.45 -6.97
C LYS A 413 -19.30 -15.65 -6.38
N HIS A 414 -19.18 -14.36 -6.71
CA HIS A 414 -18.06 -13.50 -6.33
C HIS A 414 -16.69 -14.05 -6.79
N ASP A 415 -16.66 -14.79 -7.91
CA ASP A 415 -15.43 -15.17 -8.60
C ASP A 415 -14.99 -14.01 -9.51
N TYR A 416 -14.20 -13.11 -8.93
CA TYR A 416 -13.68 -11.91 -9.60
C TYR A 416 -12.42 -12.17 -10.42
N HIS A 417 -12.02 -13.43 -10.66
CA HIS A 417 -10.97 -13.70 -11.64
C HIS A 417 -11.41 -13.17 -13.02
N LEU A 418 -10.46 -12.63 -13.77
CA LEU A 418 -10.70 -12.09 -15.09
C LEU A 418 -10.86 -13.25 -16.08
N LYS A 419 -11.88 -13.23 -16.93
CA LYS A 419 -11.97 -14.21 -18.03
C LYS A 419 -10.75 -14.09 -18.93
N SER A 420 -10.21 -15.23 -19.35
CA SER A 420 -9.04 -15.28 -20.23
C SER A 420 -9.11 -16.44 -21.21
N LYS A 421 -8.85 -16.15 -22.48
CA LYS A 421 -8.65 -17.20 -23.51
C LYS A 421 -7.33 -17.95 -23.35
N ALA A 422 -6.36 -17.39 -22.62
CA ALA A 422 -5.09 -18.05 -22.32
C ALA A 422 -5.11 -18.81 -20.99
N GLY A 423 -6.08 -18.50 -20.14
CA GLY A 423 -6.43 -19.26 -18.95
C GLY A 423 -6.52 -18.42 -17.70
N ARG A 424 -7.53 -18.68 -16.88
CA ARG A 424 -7.68 -18.15 -15.53
C ARG A 424 -7.69 -19.27 -14.49
N TRP A 425 -7.36 -18.95 -13.25
CA TRP A 425 -7.48 -19.89 -12.13
C TRP A 425 -8.94 -19.99 -11.68
N ASN A 426 -9.43 -21.21 -11.40
CA ASN A 426 -10.80 -21.44 -10.89
C ASN A 426 -10.84 -21.94 -9.43
N GLY A 427 -9.72 -21.85 -8.71
CA GLY A 427 -9.55 -22.45 -7.37
C GLY A 427 -8.87 -23.83 -7.37
N SER A 428 -8.85 -24.54 -8.50
CA SER A 428 -8.30 -25.90 -8.60
C SER A 428 -7.45 -26.17 -9.85
N SER A 429 -7.75 -25.51 -10.96
CA SER A 429 -7.09 -25.69 -12.25
C SER A 429 -7.16 -24.42 -13.10
N TRP A 430 -6.30 -24.34 -14.12
CA TRP A 430 -6.40 -23.31 -15.16
C TRP A 430 -7.49 -23.68 -16.16
N VAL A 431 -8.43 -22.77 -16.40
CA VAL A 431 -9.53 -22.94 -17.36
C VAL A 431 -9.52 -21.83 -18.40
N ILE A 432 -9.91 -22.16 -19.63
CA ILE A 432 -9.95 -21.22 -20.75
C ILE A 432 -11.39 -20.72 -20.91
N ASP A 433 -11.54 -19.41 -21.07
CA ASP A 433 -12.82 -18.77 -21.41
C ASP A 433 -12.89 -18.42 -22.91
N ASN A 434 -14.07 -18.03 -23.37
CA ASN A 434 -14.30 -17.64 -24.77
C ASN A 434 -13.96 -16.16 -25.07
N ILE A 435 -13.62 -15.38 -24.04
CA ILE A 435 -13.30 -13.95 -24.09
C ILE A 435 -12.16 -13.67 -23.12
N SER A 436 -11.32 -12.68 -23.44
CA SER A 436 -10.35 -12.13 -22.50
C SER A 436 -10.82 -10.79 -22.00
N SER A 437 -10.67 -10.59 -20.70
CA SER A 437 -11.02 -9.35 -20.04
C SER A 437 -10.17 -8.18 -20.55
N PRO A 438 -10.75 -6.98 -20.70
CA PRO A 438 -9.97 -5.76 -20.98
C PRO A 438 -9.07 -5.34 -19.81
N CYS A 439 -9.21 -5.97 -18.63
CA CYS A 439 -8.41 -5.69 -17.44
C CYS A 439 -7.12 -6.52 -17.38
N ILE A 440 -6.91 -7.44 -18.33
CA ILE A 440 -5.67 -8.20 -18.43
C ILE A 440 -4.56 -7.32 -19.02
N ASP A 441 -3.36 -7.34 -18.44
CA ASP A 441 -2.18 -6.55 -18.83
C ASP A 441 -2.44 -5.03 -18.92
N ALA A 442 -3.41 -4.55 -18.17
CA ALA A 442 -3.97 -3.20 -18.32
C ALA A 442 -3.59 -2.25 -17.19
N GLY A 443 -2.97 -2.75 -16.12
CA GLY A 443 -2.67 -1.97 -14.93
C GLY A 443 -1.56 -0.94 -15.14
N TYR A 444 -1.29 -0.17 -14.10
CA TYR A 444 -0.29 0.88 -14.11
C TYR A 444 1.09 0.31 -14.44
N SER A 445 1.78 0.92 -15.39
CA SER A 445 3.00 0.37 -16.01
C SER A 445 4.21 0.23 -15.09
N LEU A 446 4.19 0.87 -13.92
CA LEU A 446 5.24 0.75 -12.89
C LEU A 446 4.84 -0.16 -11.73
N SER A 447 3.63 -0.71 -11.74
CA SER A 447 3.24 -1.72 -10.75
C SER A 447 3.98 -3.03 -11.05
N ASP A 448 4.37 -3.70 -9.98
CA ASP A 448 4.98 -5.04 -10.07
C ASP A 448 3.96 -6.04 -10.62
N TYR A 449 4.44 -6.98 -11.42
CA TYR A 449 3.66 -8.09 -12.00
C TYR A 449 4.41 -9.42 -11.87
N SER A 450 5.56 -9.44 -11.19
CA SER A 450 6.48 -10.58 -11.16
C SER A 450 5.89 -11.86 -10.56
N ASN A 451 4.79 -11.74 -9.82
CA ASN A 451 4.07 -12.90 -9.28
C ASN A 451 2.99 -13.44 -10.25
N GLU A 452 2.69 -12.77 -11.35
CA GLU A 452 1.71 -13.22 -12.33
C GLU A 452 2.25 -14.37 -13.20
N PRO A 453 1.45 -15.40 -13.47
CA PRO A 453 1.92 -16.58 -14.19
C PRO A 453 2.01 -16.32 -15.69
N GLU A 454 3.08 -16.81 -16.31
CA GLU A 454 3.26 -16.73 -17.77
C GLU A 454 2.16 -17.47 -18.56
N PRO A 455 1.79 -16.96 -19.75
CA PRO A 455 2.10 -15.62 -20.28
C PRO A 455 1.40 -14.51 -19.48
N ASN A 456 2.11 -13.43 -19.12
CA ASN A 456 1.62 -12.31 -18.28
C ASN A 456 1.78 -10.91 -18.92
N GLY A 457 2.14 -10.86 -20.21
CA GLY A 457 2.16 -9.62 -20.99
C GLY A 457 3.16 -8.55 -20.52
N ASP A 458 4.08 -8.91 -19.62
CA ASP A 458 5.01 -8.00 -18.95
C ASP A 458 4.31 -6.81 -18.25
N ARG A 459 3.06 -6.98 -17.82
CA ARG A 459 2.25 -5.90 -17.22
C ARG A 459 1.19 -6.43 -16.28
N ILE A 460 1.02 -5.78 -15.14
CA ILE A 460 0.07 -6.22 -14.12
C ILE A 460 -1.39 -6.21 -14.64
N ASN A 461 -2.16 -7.21 -14.25
CA ASN A 461 -3.61 -7.21 -14.35
C ASN A 461 -4.23 -6.18 -13.38
N ILE A 462 -5.35 -5.58 -13.78
CA ILE A 462 -6.17 -4.74 -12.88
C ILE A 462 -7.01 -5.65 -11.97
N GLY A 463 -7.16 -5.25 -10.71
CA GLY A 463 -8.05 -5.92 -9.73
C GLY A 463 -7.33 -6.80 -8.70
N PRO A 464 -8.11 -7.57 -7.91
CA PRO A 464 -7.65 -8.26 -6.69
C PRO A 464 -6.65 -9.38 -6.90
N TYR A 465 -6.51 -9.86 -8.14
CA TYR A 465 -5.57 -10.91 -8.49
C TYR A 465 -4.33 -10.40 -9.23
N GLY A 466 -4.25 -9.11 -9.57
CA GLY A 466 -3.05 -8.52 -10.17
C GLY A 466 -1.83 -8.70 -9.26
N ASN A 467 -0.67 -8.97 -9.83
CA ASN A 467 0.55 -9.35 -9.12
C ASN A 467 0.37 -10.50 -8.12
N THR A 468 -0.46 -11.49 -8.46
CA THR A 468 -0.58 -12.73 -7.69
C THR A 468 -0.38 -13.94 -8.59
N ARG A 469 0.00 -15.08 -7.98
CA ARG A 469 0.13 -16.36 -8.69
C ARG A 469 -1.17 -16.90 -9.31
N TYR A 470 -2.29 -16.24 -9.04
CA TYR A 470 -3.63 -16.58 -9.53
C TYR A 470 -4.16 -15.58 -10.56
N ALA A 471 -3.35 -14.59 -10.94
CA ALA A 471 -3.62 -13.67 -12.04
C ALA A 471 -3.99 -14.42 -13.33
N SER A 472 -4.86 -13.83 -14.14
CA SER A 472 -5.31 -14.43 -15.39
C SER A 472 -4.27 -14.19 -16.48
N LYS A 473 -4.05 -15.18 -17.33
CA LYS A 473 -2.96 -15.17 -18.30
C LYS A 473 -3.29 -14.32 -19.52
N SER A 474 -2.25 -13.78 -20.15
CA SER A 474 -2.30 -12.99 -21.38
C SER A 474 -2.46 -13.87 -22.61
N GLU A 475 -3.16 -13.37 -23.62
CA GLU A 475 -3.10 -13.99 -24.95
C GLU A 475 -1.71 -13.79 -25.54
N ILE A 476 -1.09 -14.86 -26.06
CA ILE A 476 0.18 -14.73 -26.79
C ILE A 476 -0.13 -14.09 -28.14
N ASP A 477 0.37 -12.88 -28.37
CA ASP A 477 0.31 -12.26 -29.69
C ASP A 477 1.26 -13.01 -30.65
N MET A 478 0.70 -13.93 -31.44
CA MET A 478 1.46 -14.71 -32.42
C MET A 478 1.88 -13.90 -33.66
N SER A 479 1.73 -12.56 -33.67
CA SER A 479 2.13 -11.73 -34.81
C SER A 479 3.65 -11.52 -34.96
N ASN A 480 4.47 -11.99 -34.02
CA ASN A 480 5.93 -11.73 -33.98
C ASN A 480 6.82 -12.99 -33.98
N ASN A 481 6.39 -14.07 -34.64
CA ASN A 481 7.31 -15.14 -35.05
C ASN A 481 7.54 -15.08 -36.57
N SER A 482 8.39 -14.13 -37.00
CA SER A 482 9.11 -14.28 -38.26
C SER A 482 10.58 -13.92 -38.06
N SER A 483 11.37 -14.91 -37.67
CA SER A 483 12.71 -15.16 -38.20
C SER A 483 13.39 -16.23 -37.35
N ASP A 484 13.97 -17.20 -38.04
CA ASP A 484 14.90 -18.23 -37.55
C ASP A 484 14.25 -19.58 -37.21
N ASP A 485 13.99 -20.36 -38.25
CA ASP A 485 14.72 -21.63 -38.44
C ASP A 485 14.45 -22.17 -39.86
N ASP A 486 15.39 -21.89 -40.77
CA ASP A 486 15.51 -22.50 -42.09
C ASP A 486 16.57 -23.60 -42.01
N ASN A 487 16.16 -24.85 -41.78
CA ASN A 487 16.76 -26.04 -42.42
C ASN A 487 16.02 -27.33 -42.04
N GLY A 488 15.34 -27.93 -43.01
CA GLY A 488 14.74 -29.26 -42.83
C GLY A 488 13.87 -29.72 -43.99
N ASN A 489 14.40 -29.68 -45.22
CA ASN A 489 13.71 -30.18 -46.40
C ASN A 489 13.76 -31.73 -46.47
N ASN A 490 12.61 -32.39 -46.37
CA ASN A 490 12.08 -33.34 -47.37
C ASN A 490 10.85 -34.08 -46.81
N GLY A 491 9.68 -33.71 -47.33
CA GLY A 491 8.43 -34.47 -47.23
C GLY A 491 7.60 -34.16 -48.46
N ASP A 492 7.56 -35.12 -49.37
CA ASP A 492 6.96 -35.04 -50.70
C ASP A 492 5.48 -35.41 -50.70
N GLU A 493 4.77 -34.85 -51.69
CA GLU A 493 3.46 -35.17 -52.28
C GLU A 493 2.15 -34.99 -51.50
N GLY A 494 1.26 -34.16 -52.07
CA GLY A 494 -0.20 -34.39 -52.00
C GLY A 494 -1.12 -33.17 -52.12
N ASP A 495 -1.29 -32.65 -53.34
CA ASP A 495 -2.16 -31.56 -53.82
C ASP A 495 -3.64 -31.56 -53.31
N ASP A 496 -4.23 -30.37 -53.13
CA ASP A 496 -5.16 -29.79 -54.13
C ASP A 496 -5.75 -28.41 -53.74
N GLU A 497 -5.82 -27.54 -54.75
CA GLU A 497 -6.13 -26.10 -54.74
C GLU A 497 -7.63 -25.72 -54.70
N LYS A 498 -7.92 -24.51 -54.19
CA LYS A 498 -8.60 -23.36 -54.87
C LYS A 498 -9.03 -22.31 -53.82
N ASN A 499 -8.36 -21.16 -53.68
CA ASN A 499 -8.44 -19.91 -54.46
C ASN A 499 -9.83 -19.25 -54.51
N ASP A 500 -10.00 -18.18 -53.72
CA ASP A 500 -10.61 -16.93 -54.18
C ASP A 500 -9.99 -15.73 -53.47
N LYS A 501 -9.78 -14.66 -54.24
CA LYS A 501 -8.93 -13.50 -53.98
C LYS A 501 -9.76 -12.20 -53.87
N ASP A 502 -9.16 -11.25 -53.14
CA ASP A 502 -9.29 -9.78 -53.21
C ASP A 502 -10.60 -9.13 -52.67
N ASN A 503 -10.61 -7.99 -51.97
CA ASN A 503 -9.62 -6.93 -51.82
C ASN A 503 -9.85 -6.03 -50.56
N SER A 504 -8.73 -5.54 -50.05
CA SER A 504 -8.40 -4.34 -49.26
C SER A 504 -9.50 -3.38 -48.72
N GLY A 505 -9.35 -3.08 -47.42
CA GLY A 505 -9.74 -1.81 -46.79
C GLY A 505 -8.87 -1.53 -45.56
N LYS A 506 -7.66 -0.97 -45.76
CA LYS A 506 -6.78 -0.48 -44.68
C LYS A 506 -7.35 0.83 -44.13
N SER A 507 -7.70 0.84 -42.84
CA SER A 507 -7.99 2.04 -42.06
C SER A 507 -6.98 2.15 -40.93
N SER A 508 -5.93 2.94 -41.17
CA SER A 508 -4.98 3.41 -40.18
C SER A 508 -5.52 4.66 -39.48
N GLY A 509 -5.60 4.61 -38.15
CA GLY A 509 -5.79 5.75 -37.26
C GLY A 509 -5.87 5.17 -35.86
N GLY A 510 -4.90 5.33 -34.97
CA GLY A 510 -4.10 6.50 -34.66
C GLY A 510 -4.15 6.64 -33.15
N GLY A 511 -3.63 5.61 -32.45
CA GLY A 511 -3.60 5.55 -31.00
C GLY A 511 -2.44 6.40 -30.46
N GLY A 512 -2.75 7.62 -30.03
CA GLY A 512 -1.82 8.47 -29.31
C GLY A 512 -1.63 7.94 -27.89
N GLY A 513 -0.57 7.18 -27.67
CA GLY A 513 -0.14 6.71 -26.36
C GLY A 513 0.95 7.61 -25.77
N THR A 514 0.92 7.81 -24.46
CA THR A 514 2.01 8.47 -23.75
C THR A 514 2.16 7.99 -22.29
N GLY A 515 3.36 7.53 -21.91
CA GLY A 515 3.80 7.51 -20.51
C GLY A 515 4.51 6.24 -20.00
N GLY A 516 4.58 5.16 -20.79
CA GLY A 516 5.55 4.08 -20.56
C GLY A 516 6.92 4.46 -21.11
N SER A 517 8.00 3.81 -20.64
CA SER A 517 9.25 3.86 -21.41
C SER A 517 8.90 3.39 -22.83
N PRO A 518 9.15 4.20 -23.86
CA PRO A 518 8.92 3.77 -25.22
C PRO A 518 9.96 2.73 -25.66
N GLU A 519 10.94 2.44 -24.80
CA GLU A 519 12.00 1.49 -25.05
C GLU A 519 11.59 0.05 -24.75
N THR A 520 12.05 -0.89 -25.57
CA THR A 520 11.88 -2.31 -25.25
C THR A 520 12.73 -2.70 -24.04
N PRO A 521 12.22 -3.51 -23.08
CA PRO A 521 12.99 -3.91 -21.90
C PRO A 521 14.33 -4.57 -22.22
N ARG A 522 14.43 -5.27 -23.36
CA ARG A 522 15.67 -5.92 -23.83
C ARG A 522 16.79 -4.92 -24.13
N ASN A 523 16.46 -3.69 -24.55
CA ASN A 523 17.42 -2.66 -24.91
C ASN A 523 17.89 -1.80 -23.72
N ILE A 524 17.23 -1.89 -22.57
CA ILE A 524 17.64 -1.17 -21.36
C ILE A 524 18.77 -1.96 -20.68
N GLU A 525 19.93 -1.31 -20.49
CA GLU A 525 21.07 -1.84 -19.75
C GLU A 525 20.85 -1.71 -18.25
N VAL A 526 20.49 -0.51 -17.81
CA VAL A 526 20.21 -0.19 -16.40
C VAL A 526 19.37 1.09 -16.33
N LYS A 527 18.51 1.17 -15.31
CA LYS A 527 17.63 2.30 -15.07
C LYS A 527 17.87 2.88 -13.68
N GLU A 528 17.84 4.20 -13.59
CA GLU A 528 17.91 4.91 -12.32
C GLU A 528 16.82 5.98 -12.25
N LEU A 529 16.24 6.11 -11.04
CA LEU A 529 15.12 7.00 -10.77
C LEU A 529 15.52 7.99 -9.69
N SER A 530 15.03 9.22 -9.82
CA SER A 530 15.13 10.26 -8.79
C SER A 530 13.77 10.95 -8.65
N GLN A 531 13.35 11.28 -7.44
CA GLN A 531 12.04 11.88 -7.17
C GLN A 531 12.19 13.19 -6.38
N VAL A 532 11.54 14.24 -6.87
CA VAL A 532 11.59 15.58 -6.29
C VAL A 532 10.21 16.23 -6.40
N PHE A 533 9.84 17.03 -5.40
CA PHE A 533 8.62 17.83 -5.45
C PHE A 533 8.88 19.11 -6.25
N ILE A 534 8.12 19.33 -7.32
CA ILE A 534 8.29 20.48 -8.21
C ILE A 534 7.23 21.54 -7.95
N THR A 535 7.70 22.76 -7.69
CA THR A 535 6.88 23.96 -7.49
C THR A 535 7.24 25.02 -8.53
N ASN A 536 6.25 25.72 -9.08
CA ASN A 536 6.45 26.80 -10.03
C ASN A 536 7.40 27.90 -9.49
N GLY A 537 8.32 28.38 -10.33
CA GLY A 537 9.26 29.46 -10.03
C GLY A 537 10.42 29.05 -9.11
N LYS A 538 10.64 27.74 -8.92
CA LYS A 538 11.75 27.21 -8.11
C LYS A 538 12.70 26.38 -8.96
N GLY A 539 13.99 26.48 -8.65
CA GLY A 539 15.01 25.57 -9.14
C GLY A 539 14.76 24.16 -8.61
N VAL A 540 14.86 23.19 -9.51
CA VAL A 540 14.65 21.76 -9.28
C VAL A 540 15.96 21.05 -9.59
N LYS A 541 16.36 20.11 -8.75
CA LYS A 541 17.52 19.25 -8.98
C LYS A 541 17.17 17.81 -8.63
N PHE A 542 17.29 16.92 -9.61
CA PHE A 542 17.16 15.48 -9.43
C PHE A 542 18.56 14.87 -9.35
N ASP A 543 18.95 14.42 -8.17
CA ASP A 543 20.22 13.70 -7.96
C ASP A 543 20.01 12.19 -8.14
N PHE A 544 20.86 11.56 -8.96
CA PHE A 544 20.92 10.12 -9.20
C PHE A 544 22.02 9.51 -8.33
N SER A 545 21.69 9.33 -7.05
CA SER A 545 22.65 9.04 -5.98
C SER A 545 23.23 7.62 -6.00
N LYS A 546 22.62 6.68 -6.73
CA LYS A 546 23.14 5.31 -6.85
C LYS A 546 24.30 5.25 -7.83
N ASN A 547 24.48 6.29 -8.66
CA ASN A 547 25.50 6.33 -9.71
C ASN A 547 25.46 5.06 -10.58
N ALA A 548 24.26 4.52 -10.82
CA ALA A 548 24.06 3.32 -11.63
C ALA A 548 24.13 3.66 -13.12
N THR A 549 23.85 4.92 -13.47
CA THR A 549 23.96 5.41 -14.85
C THR A 549 25.17 6.31 -15.12
N CYS A 550 25.30 6.79 -16.38
CA CYS A 550 26.27 7.82 -16.74
C CYS A 550 25.81 9.24 -16.37
N VAL A 551 24.53 9.42 -16.01
CA VAL A 551 23.95 10.70 -15.58
C VAL A 551 23.99 10.79 -14.06
N LEU A 552 24.46 11.92 -13.53
CA LEU A 552 24.64 12.14 -12.10
C LEU A 552 23.53 12.99 -11.52
N TYR A 553 23.16 14.05 -12.22
CA TYR A 553 21.99 14.85 -11.87
C TYR A 553 21.45 15.58 -13.09
N ILE A 554 20.21 16.01 -12.98
CA ILE A 554 19.61 17.01 -13.87
C ILE A 554 19.11 18.18 -13.04
N GLY A 555 19.19 19.39 -13.58
CA GLY A 555 18.70 20.61 -12.92
C GLY A 555 17.94 21.48 -13.90
N PHE A 556 16.95 22.23 -13.42
CA PHE A 556 16.19 23.21 -14.22
C PHE A 556 15.37 24.14 -13.31
N ASP A 557 14.94 25.28 -13.82
CA ASP A 557 13.95 26.13 -13.17
C ASP A 557 12.55 25.76 -13.65
N SER A 558 11.62 25.50 -12.73
CA SER A 558 10.27 25.06 -13.09
C SER A 558 9.35 26.23 -13.45
N LYS A 559 8.61 26.10 -14.56
CA LYS A 559 7.55 27.04 -14.96
C LYS A 559 6.14 26.60 -14.50
N LYS A 560 6.00 25.40 -13.92
CA LYS A 560 4.70 24.81 -13.52
C LYS A 560 4.83 23.91 -12.29
N THR A 561 3.88 23.99 -11.36
CA THR A 561 3.80 23.07 -10.21
C THR A 561 3.24 21.72 -10.66
N THR A 562 3.96 20.62 -10.36
CA THR A 562 3.53 19.25 -10.70
C THR A 562 3.58 18.29 -9.52
N GLY A 563 3.89 18.79 -8.31
CA GLY A 563 3.99 17.97 -7.11
C GLY A 563 5.14 16.98 -7.18
N LYS A 564 5.00 15.82 -6.52
CA LYS A 564 6.03 14.79 -6.50
C LYS A 564 6.21 14.19 -7.90
N THR A 565 7.31 14.55 -8.55
CA THR A 565 7.62 14.20 -9.92
C THR A 565 8.82 13.25 -9.94
N THR A 566 8.86 12.31 -10.90
CA THR A 566 9.97 11.37 -11.07
C THR A 566 10.78 11.72 -12.31
N ALA A 567 12.10 11.79 -12.18
CA ALA A 567 13.03 11.76 -13.29
C ALA A 567 13.57 10.33 -13.48
N THR A 568 13.61 9.89 -14.73
CA THR A 568 14.04 8.54 -15.12
C THR A 568 15.19 8.65 -16.10
N VAL A 569 16.32 8.00 -15.81
CA VAL A 569 17.41 7.75 -16.75
C VAL A 569 17.40 6.28 -17.11
N GLU A 570 17.33 5.96 -18.40
CA GLU A 570 17.44 4.61 -18.93
C GLU A 570 18.70 4.53 -19.79
N MET A 571 19.78 3.94 -19.27
CA MET A 571 20.97 3.68 -20.07
C MET A 571 20.71 2.48 -20.96
N LEU A 572 21.08 2.58 -22.23
CA LEU A 572 20.69 1.61 -23.25
C LEU A 572 21.89 0.82 -23.77
N LYS A 573 21.63 -0.44 -24.16
CA LYS A 573 22.60 -1.32 -24.80
C LYS A 573 22.86 -0.94 -26.26
N ASN A 574 21.81 -0.50 -26.97
CA ASN A 574 21.85 -0.02 -28.35
C ASN A 574 21.11 1.33 -28.47
N LYS A 575 21.07 1.91 -29.68
CA LYS A 575 20.27 3.12 -29.93
C LYS A 575 18.82 2.92 -29.49
N SER A 576 18.17 3.98 -29.03
CA SER A 576 16.75 3.92 -28.68
C SER A 576 15.89 3.57 -29.88
N VAL A 577 14.80 2.81 -29.67
CA VAL A 577 13.77 2.58 -30.71
C VAL A 577 13.11 3.87 -31.18
N LEU A 578 13.21 4.97 -30.42
CA LEU A 578 12.75 6.30 -30.80
C LEU A 578 13.65 7.02 -31.81
N VAL A 579 14.82 6.46 -32.13
CA VAL A 579 15.84 7.11 -32.95
C VAL A 579 15.96 6.41 -34.30
N SER A 580 15.84 7.16 -35.38
CA SER A 580 15.93 6.64 -36.76
C SER A 580 17.35 6.20 -37.15
N SER A 581 18.39 6.94 -36.78
CA SER A 581 19.81 6.65 -37.09
C SER A 581 20.76 6.94 -35.94
N PRO A 582 21.92 6.27 -35.81
CA PRO A 582 22.94 6.64 -34.82
C PRO A 582 23.52 8.06 -35.11
N PRO A 583 24.11 8.74 -34.11
CA PRO A 583 24.85 9.99 -34.33
C PRO A 583 26.14 9.74 -35.15
N PRO A 584 26.71 10.77 -35.79
CA PRO A 584 27.82 10.62 -36.74
C PRO A 584 29.18 10.32 -36.09
N GLU A 585 29.34 10.53 -34.79
CA GLU A 585 30.60 10.34 -34.06
C GLU A 585 30.60 9.04 -33.22
N ASN A 586 31.76 8.66 -32.66
CA ASN A 586 31.88 7.43 -31.87
C ASN A 586 31.04 7.56 -30.59
N VAL A 587 30.16 6.60 -30.34
CA VAL A 587 29.24 6.63 -29.20
C VAL A 587 29.85 5.95 -27.98
N TYR A 588 29.82 6.64 -26.85
CA TYR A 588 30.14 6.07 -25.54
C TYR A 588 28.93 5.34 -24.95
N LYS A 589 27.81 6.05 -24.79
CA LYS A 589 26.56 5.53 -24.22
C LYS A 589 25.34 6.21 -24.85
N TYR A 590 24.30 5.41 -25.08
CA TYR A 590 22.94 5.89 -25.33
C TYR A 590 22.16 5.91 -24.02
N PHE A 591 21.30 6.90 -23.83
CA PHE A 591 20.34 6.89 -22.74
C PHE A 591 19.07 7.67 -23.08
N ASN A 592 17.95 7.25 -22.53
CA ASN A 592 16.73 8.06 -22.50
C ASN A 592 16.63 8.79 -21.17
N LEU A 593 16.12 10.01 -21.20
CA LEU A 593 15.91 10.81 -20.00
C LEU A 593 14.52 11.44 -20.04
N TRP A 594 13.73 11.19 -19.00
CA TRP A 594 12.34 11.64 -18.89
C TRP A 594 12.09 12.27 -17.53
N VAL A 595 11.28 13.32 -17.48
CA VAL A 595 10.88 13.99 -16.23
C VAL A 595 9.36 14.15 -16.21
N GLY A 596 8.71 13.47 -15.26
CA GLY A 596 7.25 13.47 -15.16
C GLY A 596 6.55 12.73 -16.30
N ASN A 597 5.28 13.05 -16.53
CA ASN A 597 4.49 12.50 -17.62
C ASN A 597 4.89 13.12 -18.97
N SER A 598 4.48 12.51 -20.08
CA SER A 598 4.78 12.99 -21.43
C SER A 598 4.41 14.46 -21.64
N GLY A 599 5.34 15.24 -22.21
CA GLY A 599 5.14 16.66 -22.49
C GLY A 599 5.63 17.58 -21.37
N TYR A 600 5.95 17.05 -20.18
CA TYR A 600 6.74 17.76 -19.17
C TYR A 600 8.23 17.57 -19.45
N GLY A 601 9.06 18.54 -19.06
CA GLY A 601 10.49 18.52 -19.38
C GLY A 601 10.86 19.14 -20.73
N THR A 602 9.93 19.91 -21.32
CA THR A 602 10.10 20.72 -22.54
C THR A 602 10.19 22.21 -22.19
N SER A 603 10.61 23.04 -23.15
CA SER A 603 10.72 24.51 -23.00
C SER A 603 9.45 25.22 -22.47
N ASP A 604 8.28 24.59 -22.63
CA ASP A 604 6.97 25.10 -22.16
C ASP A 604 6.71 24.85 -20.67
N SER A 605 7.55 24.02 -20.04
CA SER A 605 7.39 23.55 -18.66
C SER A 605 8.62 23.81 -17.78
N ILE A 606 9.80 23.96 -18.39
CA ILE A 606 11.07 24.18 -17.70
C ILE A 606 11.88 25.31 -18.35
N GLU A 607 12.81 25.88 -17.59
CA GLU A 607 13.80 26.87 -18.01
C GLU A 607 15.21 26.44 -17.56
N ASN A 608 16.25 26.87 -18.28
CA ASN A 608 17.65 26.62 -17.94
C ASN A 608 18.01 25.16 -17.61
N PRO A 609 17.56 24.14 -18.37
CA PRO A 609 17.80 22.77 -17.97
C PRO A 609 19.22 22.32 -18.31
N VAL A 610 19.84 21.65 -17.35
CA VAL A 610 21.21 21.14 -17.41
C VAL A 610 21.26 19.66 -17.09
N ILE A 611 22.16 18.94 -17.75
CA ILE A 611 22.44 17.53 -17.50
C ILE A 611 23.91 17.41 -17.12
N CYS A 612 24.18 16.81 -15.96
CA CYS A 612 25.54 16.44 -15.56
C CYS A 612 25.76 14.95 -15.77
N PHE A 613 26.82 14.61 -16.49
CA PHE A 613 27.16 13.24 -16.83
C PHE A 613 28.66 12.98 -16.72
N ARG A 614 29.03 11.70 -16.72
CA ARG A 614 30.43 11.27 -16.61
C ARG A 614 30.85 10.34 -17.74
N VAL A 615 32.12 10.42 -18.13
CA VAL A 615 32.75 9.56 -19.15
C VAL A 615 33.95 8.86 -18.55
N ASN A 616 34.04 7.54 -18.73
CA ASN A 616 35.14 6.75 -18.19
C ASN A 616 36.44 7.06 -18.95
N LYS A 617 37.51 7.41 -18.23
CA LYS A 617 38.83 7.71 -18.81
C LYS A 617 39.42 6.55 -19.61
N THR A 618 39.04 5.30 -19.29
CA THR A 618 39.44 4.11 -20.05
C THR A 618 38.89 4.13 -21.47
N TRP A 619 37.59 4.42 -21.65
CA TRP A 619 36.99 4.53 -22.99
C TRP A 619 37.68 5.59 -23.85
N ILE A 620 37.99 6.75 -23.26
CA ILE A 620 38.71 7.83 -23.94
C ILE A 620 40.08 7.36 -24.46
N ARG A 621 40.82 6.59 -23.64
CA ARG A 621 42.15 6.07 -24.01
C ARG A 621 42.06 4.95 -25.05
N GLU A 622 41.15 3.99 -24.87
CA GLU A 622 40.99 2.82 -25.73
C GLU A 622 40.48 3.19 -27.12
N GLU A 623 39.47 4.06 -27.18
CA GLU A 623 38.88 4.55 -28.43
C GLU A 623 39.61 5.79 -29.00
N LYS A 624 40.70 6.22 -28.33
CA LYS A 624 41.57 7.36 -28.72
C LYS A 624 40.79 8.64 -28.97
N ILE A 625 39.84 8.93 -28.09
CA ILE A 625 38.93 10.07 -28.20
C ILE A 625 39.66 11.35 -27.83
N GLU A 626 39.53 12.39 -28.66
CA GLU A 626 39.98 13.73 -28.33
C GLU A 626 39.08 14.30 -27.22
N GLN A 627 39.62 14.59 -26.04
CA GLN A 627 38.81 15.00 -24.88
C GLN A 627 37.94 16.23 -25.15
N SER A 628 38.43 17.21 -25.91
CA SER A 628 37.70 18.42 -26.33
C SER A 628 36.52 18.13 -27.27
N SER A 629 36.47 16.96 -27.89
CA SER A 629 35.40 16.56 -28.79
C SER A 629 34.23 15.89 -28.08
N ILE A 630 34.34 15.60 -26.77
CA ILE A 630 33.27 14.94 -26.02
C ILE A 630 32.07 15.86 -25.92
N THR A 631 30.93 15.42 -26.47
CA THR A 631 29.69 16.19 -26.49
C THR A 631 28.48 15.32 -26.16
N LEU A 632 27.47 15.93 -25.54
CA LEU A 632 26.16 15.31 -25.38
C LEU A 632 25.28 15.68 -26.58
N ASN A 633 24.72 14.69 -27.26
CA ASN A 633 23.81 14.91 -28.37
C ASN A 633 22.38 14.63 -27.93
N ARG A 634 21.46 15.53 -28.29
CA ARG A 634 20.02 15.39 -28.09
C ARG A 634 19.34 14.97 -29.38
N TYR A 635 18.55 13.89 -29.35
CA TYR A 635 17.71 13.53 -30.49
C TYR A 635 16.36 14.25 -30.42
N ASN A 636 16.03 15.04 -31.45
CA ASN A 636 14.77 15.77 -31.57
C ASN A 636 14.48 16.09 -33.04
N ASP A 637 13.21 16.12 -33.44
CA ASP A 637 12.77 16.38 -34.83
C ASP A 637 13.54 15.50 -35.84
N GLU A 638 13.61 14.21 -35.51
CA GLU A 638 14.27 13.14 -36.28
C GLU A 638 15.78 13.32 -36.52
N LYS A 639 16.44 14.22 -35.77
CA LYS A 639 17.87 14.56 -35.95
C LYS A 639 18.62 14.60 -34.62
N TRP A 640 19.92 14.29 -34.69
CA TRP A 640 20.86 14.48 -33.59
C TRP A 640 21.40 15.91 -33.60
N ASN A 641 21.26 16.60 -32.47
CA ASN A 641 21.74 17.96 -32.26
C ASN A 641 22.79 17.96 -31.14
N PRO A 642 24.04 18.37 -31.40
CA PRO A 642 25.05 18.49 -30.35
C PRO A 642 24.68 19.62 -29.39
N LEU A 643 24.92 19.40 -28.10
CA LEU A 643 24.64 20.37 -27.04
C LEU A 643 25.91 21.07 -26.58
N LEU A 644 25.77 22.31 -26.10
CA LEU A 644 26.85 23.03 -25.46
C LEU A 644 27.29 22.25 -24.21
N THR A 645 28.46 21.62 -24.30
CA THR A 645 28.99 20.70 -23.30
C THR A 645 30.31 21.25 -22.77
N SER A 646 30.45 21.33 -21.45
CA SER A 646 31.63 21.85 -20.77
C SER A 646 32.19 20.83 -19.78
N LEU A 647 33.51 20.73 -19.68
CA LEU A 647 34.17 19.92 -18.65
C LEU A 647 33.98 20.61 -17.30
N SER A 648 33.31 19.93 -16.37
CA SER A 648 32.99 20.45 -15.04
C SER A 648 33.91 19.92 -13.93
N GLY A 649 34.69 18.87 -14.21
CA GLY A 649 35.66 18.31 -13.27
C GLY A 649 36.21 16.95 -13.69
N GLU A 650 37.06 16.36 -12.86
CA GLU A 650 37.59 15.01 -13.06
C GLU A 650 37.96 14.32 -11.75
N ASP A 651 38.01 12.99 -11.78
CA ASP A 651 38.63 12.18 -10.72
C ASP A 651 39.56 11.10 -11.31
N GLY A 652 39.97 10.11 -10.50
CA GLY A 652 40.86 9.03 -10.93
C GLY A 652 40.29 8.11 -12.03
N THR A 653 38.96 8.07 -12.20
CA THR A 653 38.26 7.12 -13.07
C THR A 653 37.46 7.82 -14.18
N TYR A 654 36.90 8.99 -13.91
CA TYR A 654 35.94 9.67 -14.78
C TYR A 654 36.34 11.12 -15.08
N LEU A 655 35.91 11.60 -16.26
CA LEU A 655 35.73 13.02 -16.54
C LEU A 655 34.25 13.37 -16.36
N TYR A 656 33.98 14.55 -15.78
CA TYR A 656 32.64 15.06 -15.51
C TYR A 656 32.33 16.22 -16.44
N PHE A 657 31.14 16.20 -17.03
CA PHE A 657 30.69 17.21 -17.97
C PHE A 657 29.30 17.73 -17.56
N THR A 658 29.04 18.99 -17.90
CA THR A 658 27.72 19.62 -17.82
C THR A 658 27.32 20.07 -19.22
N ALA A 659 26.10 19.71 -19.64
CA ALA A 659 25.52 20.14 -20.91
C ALA A 659 24.21 20.89 -20.69
N GLU A 660 24.06 22.02 -21.39
CA GLU A 660 22.79 22.75 -21.48
C GLU A 660 21.90 22.09 -22.54
N THR A 661 20.61 21.91 -22.24
CA THR A 661 19.67 21.27 -23.17
C THR A 661 18.42 22.12 -23.37
N PRO A 662 17.70 22.03 -24.51
CA PRO A 662 16.37 22.64 -24.64
C PRO A 662 15.24 21.82 -23.99
N GLY A 663 15.51 20.56 -23.63
CA GLY A 663 14.54 19.66 -23.01
C GLY A 663 15.06 18.22 -22.93
N PHE A 664 14.23 17.31 -22.41
CA PHE A 664 14.60 15.91 -22.24
C PHE A 664 14.07 15.03 -23.40
N SER A 665 14.84 14.02 -23.80
CA SER A 665 14.60 13.15 -24.97
C SER A 665 15.56 11.95 -24.93
N PRO A 666 15.69 11.14 -26.00
CA PRO A 666 16.84 10.28 -26.18
C PRO A 666 18.12 11.11 -26.35
N PHE A 667 19.22 10.62 -25.77
CA PHE A 667 20.54 11.23 -25.77
C PHE A 667 21.63 10.22 -26.15
N ALA A 668 22.74 10.74 -26.67
CA ALA A 668 23.97 9.98 -26.90
C ALA A 668 25.19 10.82 -26.51
N ILE A 669 26.09 10.22 -25.72
CA ILE A 669 27.40 10.81 -25.44
C ILE A 669 28.34 10.37 -26.56
N THR A 670 28.93 11.30 -27.29
CA THR A 670 29.87 11.00 -28.36
C THR A 670 31.23 11.63 -28.14
N GLY A 671 32.22 11.15 -28.88
CA GLY A 671 33.50 11.81 -29.06
C GLY A 671 34.13 11.40 -30.38
N ARG A 672 35.05 12.24 -30.87
CA ARG A 672 35.79 12.02 -32.09
C ARG A 672 37.13 11.36 -31.77
N ALA A 673 37.47 10.30 -32.50
CA ALA A 673 38.81 9.74 -32.44
C ALA A 673 39.83 10.75 -32.99
N ALA A 674 40.94 10.94 -32.31
CA ALA A 674 42.03 11.79 -32.77
C ALA A 674 42.54 11.25 -34.12
N ALA A 675 42.48 12.07 -35.18
CA ALA A 675 43.01 11.69 -36.48
C ALA A 675 44.53 11.46 -36.38
N LYS A 676 45.05 10.43 -37.07
CA LYS A 676 46.50 10.36 -37.33
C LYS A 676 46.84 11.51 -38.28
N GLU A 677 47.58 12.49 -37.80
CA GLU A 677 48.13 13.54 -38.65
C GLU A 677 49.03 12.94 -39.73
N ASN A 678 48.59 13.05 -40.99
CA ASN A 678 49.53 13.11 -42.10
C ASN A 678 50.01 14.56 -42.19
N VAL A 679 51.29 14.74 -41.90
CA VAL A 679 52.04 15.99 -42.05
C VAL A 679 51.97 16.47 -43.50
N ILE A 680 51.46 17.68 -43.73
CA ILE A 680 51.92 18.57 -44.80
C ILE A 680 51.99 19.99 -44.24
N ASP A 681 53.07 20.67 -44.60
CA ASP A 681 53.72 21.80 -43.94
C ASP A 681 53.44 23.12 -44.70
N ILE A 682 53.45 24.25 -43.96
CA ILE A 682 53.88 25.64 -44.32
C ILE A 682 52.87 26.81 -44.61
N MET A 683 52.89 27.77 -43.65
CA MET A 683 52.91 29.27 -43.64
C MET A 683 51.63 30.18 -43.62
N PRO A 684 51.69 31.40 -43.00
CA PRO A 684 50.63 31.95 -42.13
C PRO A 684 50.11 33.38 -42.45
N GLU A 685 48.95 33.69 -41.83
CA GLU A 685 48.39 34.97 -41.28
C GLU A 685 48.29 36.28 -42.12
N PRO A 686 47.34 37.22 -41.85
CA PRO A 686 47.34 38.02 -40.59
C PRO A 686 45.99 38.49 -39.96
N ASP A 687 46.17 39.03 -38.75
CA ASP A 687 45.35 39.68 -37.71
C ASP A 687 44.22 40.69 -38.08
N ILE A 688 43.34 40.98 -37.09
CA ILE A 688 43.01 42.34 -36.58
C ILE A 688 42.25 42.30 -35.22
N GLU A 689 42.56 43.31 -34.38
CA GLU A 689 42.26 43.60 -32.96
C GLU A 689 40.82 44.15 -32.60
N ILE A 690 40.34 43.77 -31.39
CA ILE A 690 39.75 44.51 -30.20
C ILE A 690 39.13 45.93 -30.44
N PRO A 691 38.07 46.48 -29.74
CA PRO A 691 37.87 46.43 -28.27
C PRO A 691 36.49 46.61 -27.59
N GLU A 692 36.51 46.37 -26.27
CA GLU A 692 35.50 46.60 -25.21
C GLU A 692 35.27 48.09 -24.84
N GLN A 693 34.12 48.42 -24.23
CA GLN A 693 34.06 49.36 -23.10
C GLN A 693 32.76 49.30 -22.25
N ASN A 694 32.98 49.35 -20.93
CA ASN A 694 32.05 49.46 -19.79
C ASN A 694 31.29 50.81 -19.69
N ASN A 695 30.17 50.86 -18.96
CA ASN A 695 30.02 51.64 -17.71
C ASN A 695 28.62 51.62 -17.06
N GLU A 696 28.62 51.80 -15.74
CA GLU A 696 27.53 51.65 -14.77
C GLU A 696 26.64 52.91 -14.52
N SER A 697 25.51 52.64 -13.84
CA SER A 697 24.91 53.33 -12.66
C SER A 697 24.00 54.57 -12.82
N LYS A 698 22.78 54.47 -12.24
CA LYS A 698 22.29 55.22 -11.04
C LYS A 698 20.77 55.02 -10.78
N GLY A 699 20.37 54.84 -9.50
CA GLY A 699 18.97 55.00 -8.99
C GLY A 699 18.60 56.48 -8.74
N PRO A 700 17.58 56.88 -7.91
CA PRO A 700 16.79 56.13 -6.89
C PRO A 700 15.27 56.50 -6.78
N GLY A 701 14.54 55.98 -5.75
CA GLY A 701 13.48 56.74 -5.02
C GLY A 701 12.06 56.18 -4.75
N ILE A 702 11.85 55.53 -3.58
CA ILE A 702 10.82 55.67 -2.49
C ILE A 702 9.31 55.95 -2.80
N GLU A 703 8.33 55.18 -2.22
CA GLU A 703 7.36 55.56 -1.13
C GLU A 703 6.36 54.44 -0.71
N VAL A 704 5.58 54.63 0.37
CA VAL A 704 5.09 53.65 1.39
C VAL A 704 3.54 53.44 1.45
N LYS A 705 3.11 52.28 2.00
CA LYS A 705 1.81 51.76 2.62
C LYS A 705 0.73 52.79 3.12
N PRO A 706 -0.54 52.44 3.55
CA PRO A 706 -1.03 51.19 4.22
C PRO A 706 -2.52 50.70 4.01
N GLU A 707 -2.81 49.57 4.67
CA GLU A 707 -4.01 48.78 5.06
C GLU A 707 -5.46 49.35 5.07
N GLN A 708 -6.45 48.43 4.91
CA GLN A 708 -7.61 48.26 5.82
C GLN A 708 -8.35 46.90 5.68
N THR A 709 -8.89 46.44 6.82
CA THR A 709 -9.62 45.20 7.20
C THR A 709 -11.15 45.27 7.02
N GLU A 710 -11.86 44.13 6.86
CA GLU A 710 -12.94 43.63 7.77
C GLU A 710 -13.72 42.37 7.29
N ASN A 711 -14.41 41.76 8.27
CA ASN A 711 -14.98 40.40 8.40
C ASN A 711 -16.39 40.15 7.78
N LYS A 712 -16.77 38.85 7.61
CA LYS A 712 -18.11 38.27 7.94
C LYS A 712 -18.13 36.72 7.79
N VAL A 713 -18.31 35.94 8.87
CA VAL A 713 -19.54 35.34 9.47
C VAL A 713 -20.18 34.17 8.68
N THR A 714 -20.21 33.01 9.35
CA THR A 714 -20.76 31.70 8.93
C THR A 714 -22.03 31.35 9.74
N PRO A 715 -22.99 30.56 9.22
CA PRO A 715 -24.05 29.95 10.02
C PRO A 715 -23.93 28.41 10.16
N GLU A 716 -24.32 27.91 11.35
CA GLU A 716 -24.39 26.51 11.81
C GLU A 716 -25.45 25.65 11.10
N LYS A 717 -25.23 24.32 11.06
CA LYS A 717 -26.28 23.28 10.86
C LYS A 717 -26.02 22.02 11.68
N GLU A 718 -27.13 21.34 11.97
CA GLU A 718 -27.45 20.40 13.06
C GLU A 718 -26.72 19.03 13.06
N LYS A 719 -26.52 18.49 14.27
CA LYS A 719 -25.95 17.17 14.56
C LYS A 719 -26.99 16.05 14.41
N ILE A 720 -26.65 15.00 13.66
CA ILE A 720 -27.30 13.70 13.71
C ILE A 720 -26.57 12.85 14.76
N SER A 721 -27.31 12.25 15.70
CA SER A 721 -26.80 11.37 16.76
C SER A 721 -27.20 9.93 16.46
N MET A 722 -26.23 9.00 16.50
CA MET A 722 -26.48 7.56 16.61
C MET A 722 -26.29 7.10 18.06
N PRO A 723 -26.99 6.05 18.52
CA PRO A 723 -26.83 5.49 19.87
C PRO A 723 -25.55 4.63 19.96
N GLY A 724 -24.74 4.82 21.01
CA GLY A 724 -23.56 3.99 21.32
C GLY A 724 -22.19 4.69 21.22
N PHE A 725 -22.11 6.01 21.41
CA PHE A 725 -20.85 6.75 21.30
C PHE A 725 -20.39 7.34 22.63
N GLU A 726 -19.19 6.94 23.06
CA GLU A 726 -18.51 7.50 24.22
C GLU A 726 -17.72 8.75 23.85
N LEU A 727 -18.19 9.89 24.35
CA LEU A 727 -17.41 11.12 24.42
C LEU A 727 -16.39 11.00 25.57
N ILE A 728 -15.12 10.71 25.26
CA ILE A 728 -14.04 10.93 26.23
C ILE A 728 -13.45 12.32 25.99
N TYR A 729 -13.81 13.27 26.85
CA TYR A 729 -13.08 14.52 27.02
C TYR A 729 -11.73 14.23 27.72
N CYS A 730 -10.63 14.21 26.99
CA CYS A 730 -9.29 14.27 27.60
C CYS A 730 -8.94 15.72 27.91
N ILE A 731 -9.19 16.14 29.17
CA ILE A 731 -8.68 17.40 29.72
C ILE A 731 -7.16 17.30 29.87
N ILE A 732 -6.49 18.31 29.34
CA ILE A 732 -5.05 18.61 29.45
C ILE A 732 -4.60 18.55 30.92
N GLY A 733 -3.68 17.63 31.23
CA GLY A 733 -2.97 17.53 32.50
C GLY A 733 -1.47 17.74 32.33
N LEU A 734 -1.06 18.93 31.90
CA LEU A 734 0.34 19.34 31.82
C LEU A 734 0.48 20.67 32.57
N LEU A 735 0.84 20.60 33.87
CA LEU A 735 1.59 21.61 34.64
C LEU A 735 1.61 21.20 36.12
N GLY A 736 2.77 20.71 36.60
CA GLY A 736 2.92 20.37 38.01
C GLY A 736 4.25 19.79 38.47
N VAL A 737 5.29 19.73 37.64
CA VAL A 737 6.67 19.47 38.13
C VAL A 737 7.39 20.80 38.19
N LEU A 738 7.20 21.52 39.30
CA LEU A 738 8.09 22.56 39.84
C LEU A 738 7.50 23.07 41.17
N CYS A 739 7.77 22.37 42.28
CA CYS A 739 8.47 22.95 43.44
C CYS A 739 8.30 22.13 44.74
N ARG A 740 9.47 21.83 45.31
CA ARG A 740 9.82 21.77 46.73
C ARG A 740 9.49 20.50 47.52
N ARG A 741 10.54 19.69 47.63
CA ARG A 741 11.14 19.29 48.92
C ARG A 741 10.89 20.36 50.01
N ARG A 742 10.14 19.98 51.04
CA ARG A 742 10.57 20.04 52.44
C ARG A 742 9.85 18.97 53.23
#